data_AF-A0A1E5PFI4-F1
#
_entry.id   AF-A0A1E5PFI4-F1
#
_cell.length_a   1.000
_cell.length_b   1.000
_cell.length_c   1.000
_cell.angle_alpha   90.00
_cell.angle_beta   90.00
_cell.angle_gamma   90.00
#
_symmetry.space_group_name_H-M   'P 1'
#
loop_
_entity.id
_entity.type
_entity.pdbx_description
1 polymer ?
#
loop_
_entity_poly.entity_id
_entity_poly.type
_entity_poly.pdbx_seq_one_letter_code
_entity_poly.pdbx_strand_id
1 'polypeptide(L)'
;MTGSTDNYAPHPHIGGRTAALRALAAWRTQRPGSPRVVLLTGSSGSGRSRLLTGFLMLCDPEFRKQLILDELDPSTVPPELPAPAVPSAKGLTSAQFLWVLADHYGLDASDAPSVYAELARLGPLTIVVPDVDRAGPVRAAEEPVRLVRDVLARLAAAPNIRLLVEVPRELVVELGEGLPPGTTQVIDLDDPEWADPEAIARQAEAMLNPAFLAPDLPFTTDAAVRRTLAEKIGRRAGSSPLVAELAVNSILTAPEGVDPDDERLWPTTIGEALDLHARRLGADPQLLRLVLAPLALAEGQGLPVELWAPLASAVAGRDMRSAIANGMALAGPFVQPLEIEEDPITERTLIRLLHPAIADQVQTGLPDIRAAQARIAMALLQSVPDQDWGLADPYVCDHIAAHALEAGLLPQLLTDPGLFVHADPVTLRAALESVPVGTLGAPALTYLRTAPLLTRTQGSELLRAALLESAFVEDGLPEYCEAVHRLGLDLPWRTLWSVSVPGVSEVTIARVPGANGTDLPVAVLVVPAGTPGAQSAEATGDSAVLVHGLLHPGTLLEGVDLAQVVRPSEEERAASPFGLSRGSDYVRVWDRANDDAVTALICDSPITSVDLSPEGILLVATARGARALRIHSDSHRPSRHSA
;
A
#
# COMPACT_ATOMS: atom_id res chain seq x y z
N MET A 1 -0.52 8.88 46.94
CA MET A 1 0.62 8.63 47.85
C MET A 1 1.87 8.59 47.00
N THR A 2 2.67 9.65 47.08
CA THR A 2 3.93 9.85 46.34
C THR A 2 5.05 9.14 47.09
N GLY A 3 5.25 7.85 46.78
CA GLY A 3 6.48 7.15 47.14
C GLY A 3 7.58 7.56 46.15
N SER A 4 8.74 7.92 46.69
CA SER A 4 9.97 8.22 45.95
C SER A 4 10.22 7.19 44.83
N THR A 5 10.29 7.65 43.58
CA THR A 5 10.60 6.87 42.38
C THR A 5 12.09 6.52 42.22
N ASP A 6 12.93 6.92 43.17
CA ASP A 6 14.40 6.97 43.03
C ASP A 6 15.16 5.63 43.00
N ASN A 7 14.48 4.47 43.00
CA ASN A 7 15.16 3.16 43.13
C ASN A 7 14.83 2.13 42.03
N TYR A 8 14.04 2.47 41.01
CA TYR A 8 13.74 1.54 39.91
C TYR A 8 14.56 1.86 38.66
N ALA A 9 15.00 0.81 37.96
CA ALA A 9 15.63 0.95 36.66
C ALA A 9 14.61 1.44 35.62
N PRO A 10 15.03 2.29 34.65
CA PRO A 10 14.17 2.64 33.54
C PRO A 10 13.95 1.42 32.64
N HIS A 11 12.83 1.41 31.91
CA HIS A 11 12.56 0.36 30.93
C HIS A 11 13.69 0.28 29.89
N PRO A 12 14.31 -0.88 29.63
CA PRO A 12 15.56 -0.98 28.86
C PRO A 12 15.46 -0.49 27.42
N HIS A 13 14.28 -0.61 26.79
CA HIS A 13 14.06 -0.13 25.42
C HIS A 13 13.49 1.30 25.34
N ILE A 14 12.85 1.80 26.40
CA ILE A 14 12.22 3.14 26.37
C ILE A 14 13.13 4.18 27.04
N GLY A 15 13.83 3.81 28.11
CA GLY A 15 14.69 4.71 28.88
C GLY A 15 13.93 5.65 29.83
N GLY A 16 12.59 5.57 29.88
CA GLY A 16 11.73 6.39 30.75
C GLY A 16 10.25 6.34 30.36
N ARG A 17 9.56 7.48 30.44
CA ARG A 17 8.09 7.66 30.25
C ARG A 17 7.24 6.89 31.28
N THR A 18 7.72 6.85 32.52
CA THR A 18 7.10 6.12 33.65
C THR A 18 5.63 6.46 33.86
N ALA A 19 5.24 7.74 33.76
CA ALA A 19 3.85 8.15 33.92
C ALA A 19 2.93 7.51 32.85
N ALA A 20 3.34 7.59 31.58
CA ALA A 20 2.58 7.01 30.47
C ALA A 20 2.53 5.48 30.56
N LEU A 21 3.65 4.82 30.86
CA LEU A 21 3.68 3.37 31.08
C LEU A 21 2.76 2.93 32.22
N ARG A 22 2.73 3.68 33.33
CA ARG A 22 1.81 3.42 34.44
C ARG A 22 0.35 3.53 34.02
N ALA A 23 0.00 4.52 33.19
CA ALA A 23 -1.35 4.66 32.66
C ALA A 23 -1.73 3.50 31.73
N LEU A 24 -0.82 3.07 30.84
CA LEU A 24 -1.04 1.94 29.95
C LEU A 24 -1.16 0.61 30.72
N ALA A 25 -0.32 0.38 31.74
CA ALA A 25 -0.42 -0.79 32.62
C ALA A 25 -1.75 -0.80 33.41
N ALA A 26 -2.19 0.36 33.90
CA ALA A 26 -3.48 0.51 34.56
C ALA A 26 -4.67 0.23 33.61
N TRP A 27 -4.62 0.73 32.37
CA TRP A 27 -5.60 0.42 31.33
C TRP A 27 -5.64 -1.10 31.05
N ARG A 28 -4.46 -1.73 30.93
CA ARG A 28 -4.33 -3.17 30.68
C ARG A 28 -4.89 -4.05 31.80
N THR A 29 -4.93 -3.54 33.04
CA THR A 29 -5.47 -4.23 34.22
C THR A 29 -7.00 -4.38 34.19
N GLN A 30 -7.69 -3.62 33.33
CA GLN A 30 -9.13 -3.73 33.13
C GLN A 30 -10.00 -3.47 34.38
N ARG A 31 -9.58 -2.55 35.26
CA ARG A 31 -10.34 -2.22 36.47
C ARG A 31 -11.74 -1.68 36.13
N PRO A 32 -12.78 -2.01 36.92
CA PRO A 32 -14.10 -1.40 36.75
C PRO A 32 -14.02 0.13 36.75
N GLY A 33 -14.66 0.78 35.77
CA GLY A 33 -14.63 2.24 35.61
C GLY A 33 -13.36 2.81 34.98
N SER A 34 -12.38 1.98 34.60
CA SER A 34 -11.23 2.44 33.80
C SER A 34 -11.70 2.84 32.39
N PRO A 35 -11.10 3.88 31.79
CA PRO A 35 -11.22 4.13 30.36
C PRO A 35 -10.95 2.86 29.55
N ARG A 36 -11.73 2.67 28.50
CA ARG A 36 -11.68 1.48 27.64
C ARG A 36 -10.91 1.78 26.35
N VAL A 37 -10.99 3.03 25.92
CA VAL A 37 -10.32 3.58 24.75
C VAL A 37 -9.20 4.52 25.23
N VAL A 38 -7.97 4.25 24.84
CA VAL A 38 -6.82 5.14 25.07
C VAL A 38 -6.35 5.69 23.74
N LEU A 39 -6.27 7.01 23.64
CA LEU A 39 -5.80 7.74 22.47
C LEU A 39 -4.39 8.26 22.79
N LEU A 40 -3.39 7.61 22.24
CA LEU A 40 -1.99 8.01 22.36
C LEU A 40 -1.67 9.01 21.25
N THR A 41 -1.29 10.22 21.61
CA THR A 41 -0.95 11.29 20.67
C THR A 41 0.29 12.07 21.13
N GLY A 42 0.69 13.05 20.33
CA GLY A 42 1.90 13.83 20.52
C GLY A 42 2.47 14.27 19.18
N SER A 43 3.34 15.27 19.21
CA SER A 43 4.02 15.79 18.04
C SER A 43 4.85 14.71 17.35
N SER A 44 5.08 14.89 16.04
CA SER A 44 5.92 14.00 15.23
C SER A 44 7.32 13.88 15.87
N GLY A 45 7.77 12.64 16.15
CA GLY A 45 9.05 12.38 16.84
C GLY A 45 9.03 12.48 18.38
N SER A 46 7.84 12.59 19.01
CA SER A 46 7.68 12.57 20.48
C SER A 46 7.98 11.20 21.13
N GLY A 47 8.10 10.14 20.32
CA GLY A 47 8.41 8.78 20.77
C GLY A 47 7.18 7.90 21.05
N ARG A 48 6.01 8.22 20.47
CA ARG A 48 4.77 7.42 20.58
C ARG A 48 4.99 5.95 20.22
N SER A 49 5.53 5.67 19.03
CA SER A 49 5.78 4.31 18.56
C SER A 49 6.79 3.57 19.44
N ARG A 50 7.81 4.27 19.98
CA ARG A 50 8.78 3.70 20.94
C ARG A 50 8.13 3.33 22.27
N LEU A 51 7.28 4.21 22.82
CA LEU A 51 6.50 3.93 24.04
C LEU A 51 5.58 2.73 23.83
N LEU A 52 4.83 2.73 22.71
CA LEU A 52 3.88 1.67 22.37
C LEU A 52 4.59 0.33 22.21
N THR A 53 5.71 0.31 21.49
CA THR A 53 6.53 -0.89 21.31
C THR A 53 7.02 -1.45 22.65
N GLY A 54 7.62 -0.62 23.52
CA GLY A 54 8.09 -1.11 24.82
C GLY A 54 6.95 -1.55 25.75
N PHE A 55 5.78 -0.91 25.70
CA PHE A 55 4.58 -1.39 26.39
C PHE A 55 4.13 -2.76 25.87
N LEU A 56 4.13 -2.97 24.55
CA LEU A 56 3.79 -4.25 23.93
C LEU A 56 4.79 -5.34 24.29
N MET A 57 6.08 -5.04 24.38
CA MET A 57 7.11 -5.98 24.86
C MET A 57 6.83 -6.47 26.30
N LEU A 58 6.24 -5.63 27.15
CA LEU A 58 5.83 -6.04 28.50
C LEU A 58 4.55 -6.91 28.49
N CYS A 59 3.73 -6.80 27.45
CA CYS A 59 2.50 -7.58 27.28
C CYS A 59 2.73 -8.92 26.56
N ASP A 60 3.75 -9.01 25.72
CA ASP A 60 4.10 -10.20 24.96
C ASP A 60 4.85 -11.22 25.84
N PRO A 61 4.40 -12.48 25.95
CA PRO A 61 5.03 -13.47 26.82
C PRO A 61 6.49 -13.79 26.49
N GLU A 62 6.90 -13.73 25.22
CA GLU A 62 8.26 -14.10 24.79
C GLU A 62 9.23 -12.95 25.02
N PHE A 63 8.82 -11.71 24.73
CA PHE A 63 9.64 -10.53 25.06
C PHE A 63 9.68 -10.27 26.57
N ARG A 64 8.58 -10.47 27.29
CA ARG A 64 8.51 -10.26 28.73
C ARG A 64 9.53 -11.10 29.51
N LYS A 65 9.84 -12.31 29.06
CA LYS A 65 10.86 -13.20 29.67
C LYS A 65 12.29 -12.68 29.52
N GLN A 66 12.54 -11.80 28.55
CA GLN A 66 13.86 -11.21 28.29
C GLN A 66 14.12 -9.97 29.16
N LEU A 67 13.10 -9.47 29.87
CA LEU A 67 13.17 -8.27 30.70
C LEU A 67 13.36 -8.64 32.18
N ILE A 68 14.21 -7.89 32.87
CA ILE A 68 14.42 -8.03 34.33
C ILE A 68 13.32 -7.25 35.05
N LEU A 69 12.15 -7.85 35.21
CA LEU A 69 10.96 -7.17 35.73
C LEU A 69 11.09 -6.69 37.19
N ASP A 70 11.89 -7.37 38.00
CA ASP A 70 12.09 -7.04 39.42
C ASP A 70 12.82 -5.70 39.62
N GLU A 71 13.53 -5.20 38.59
CA GLU A 71 14.20 -3.91 38.61
C GLU A 71 13.29 -2.76 38.16
N LEU A 72 12.15 -3.06 37.52
CA LEU A 72 11.20 -2.07 37.01
C LEU A 72 10.21 -1.64 38.10
N ASP A 73 9.68 -0.42 37.99
CA ASP A 73 8.55 0.03 38.82
C ASP A 73 7.35 -0.91 38.59
N PRO A 74 6.87 -1.65 39.60
CA PRO A 74 5.76 -2.60 39.44
C PRO A 74 4.47 -1.96 38.90
N SER A 75 4.28 -0.65 39.10
CA SER A 75 3.13 0.08 38.59
C SER A 75 3.19 0.35 37.08
N THR A 76 4.37 0.20 36.46
CA THR A 76 4.58 0.30 35.00
C THR A 76 4.48 -1.05 34.29
N VAL A 77 4.47 -2.15 35.05
CA VAL A 77 4.42 -3.50 34.51
C VAL A 77 2.96 -3.93 34.37
N PRO A 78 2.43 -4.16 33.15
CA PRO A 78 1.08 -4.69 32.95
C PRO A 78 0.95 -6.11 33.54
N PRO A 79 -0.27 -6.50 33.96
CA PRO A 79 -0.52 -7.86 34.42
C PRO A 79 -0.36 -8.87 33.29
N GLU A 80 -0.02 -10.10 33.65
CA GLU A 80 0.10 -11.22 32.72
C GLU A 80 -1.29 -11.63 32.21
N LEU A 81 -1.59 -11.23 30.98
CA LEU A 81 -2.83 -11.46 30.26
C LEU A 81 -2.48 -11.80 28.80
N PRO A 82 -3.39 -12.43 28.01
CA PRO A 82 -3.11 -12.72 26.61
C PRO A 82 -2.63 -11.49 25.84
N ALA A 83 -1.66 -11.65 24.93
CA ALA A 83 -1.15 -10.54 24.14
C ALA A 83 -2.30 -9.85 23.37
N PRO A 84 -2.32 -8.51 23.28
CA PRO A 84 -3.32 -7.80 22.48
C PRO A 84 -3.12 -8.10 20.99
N ALA A 85 -4.19 -7.97 20.20
CA ALA A 85 -4.06 -7.93 18.75
C ALA A 85 -3.43 -6.60 18.34
N VAL A 86 -2.42 -6.64 17.46
CA VAL A 86 -1.68 -5.45 17.03
C VAL A 86 -1.63 -5.36 15.49
N PRO A 87 -2.77 -5.09 14.81
CA PRO A 87 -2.76 -4.90 13.37
C PRO A 87 -2.02 -3.61 13.01
N SER A 88 -1.04 -3.70 12.11
CA SER A 88 -0.38 -2.51 11.56
C SER A 88 -1.33 -1.79 10.59
N ALA A 89 -1.52 -0.48 10.77
CA ALA A 89 -2.25 0.34 9.81
C ALA A 89 -1.39 0.73 8.59
N LYS A 90 -0.06 0.66 8.72
CA LYS A 90 0.90 1.18 7.74
C LYS A 90 0.69 0.58 6.35
N GLY A 91 0.43 1.44 5.36
CA GLY A 91 0.25 1.04 3.96
C GLY A 91 -1.08 0.38 3.65
N LEU A 92 -1.95 0.14 4.64
CA LEU A 92 -3.24 -0.53 4.45
C LEU A 92 -4.36 0.47 4.27
N THR A 93 -5.25 0.20 3.33
CA THR A 93 -6.57 0.84 3.28
C THR A 93 -7.40 0.44 4.50
N SER A 94 -8.41 1.24 4.84
CA SER A 94 -9.37 1.01 5.93
C SER A 94 -10.07 -0.34 5.78
N ALA A 95 -10.39 -0.72 4.54
CA ALA A 95 -10.97 -2.01 4.23
C ALA A 95 -9.98 -3.15 4.49
N GLN A 96 -8.74 -3.05 4.00
CA GLN A 96 -7.70 -4.05 4.25
C GLN A 96 -7.40 -4.20 5.74
N PHE A 97 -7.32 -3.09 6.48
CA PHE A 97 -7.12 -3.10 7.93
C PHE A 97 -8.23 -3.89 8.66
N LEU A 98 -9.50 -3.69 8.29
CA LEU A 98 -10.62 -4.43 8.85
C LEU A 98 -10.52 -5.94 8.54
N TRP A 99 -10.09 -6.30 7.34
CA TRP A 99 -9.87 -7.69 6.94
C TRP A 99 -8.68 -8.34 7.65
N VAL A 100 -7.60 -7.59 7.94
CA VAL A 100 -6.49 -8.08 8.77
C VAL A 100 -6.97 -8.44 10.17
N LEU A 101 -7.89 -7.66 10.74
CA LEU A 101 -8.55 -8.02 12.01
C LEU A 101 -9.43 -9.26 11.88
N ALA A 102 -10.19 -9.38 10.78
CA ALA A 102 -11.03 -10.56 10.55
C ALA A 102 -10.19 -11.84 10.43
N ASP A 103 -9.08 -11.80 9.69
CA ASP A 103 -8.15 -12.91 9.54
C ASP A 103 -7.48 -13.28 10.87
N HIS A 104 -7.00 -12.28 11.63
CA HIS A 104 -6.39 -12.49 12.94
C HIS A 104 -7.30 -13.25 13.92
N TYR A 105 -8.61 -12.98 13.87
CA TYR A 105 -9.60 -13.64 14.72
C TYR A 105 -10.29 -14.86 14.06
N GLY A 106 -9.93 -15.21 12.82
CA GLY A 106 -10.50 -16.33 12.08
C GLY A 106 -12.00 -16.20 11.82
N LEU A 107 -12.47 -14.99 11.50
CA LEU A 107 -13.89 -14.70 11.30
C LEU A 107 -14.38 -15.19 9.93
N ASP A 108 -15.52 -15.88 9.90
CA ASP A 108 -16.22 -16.27 8.67
C ASP A 108 -17.13 -15.12 8.20
N ALA A 109 -16.51 -14.09 7.63
CA ALA A 109 -17.17 -12.88 7.14
C ALA A 109 -16.97 -12.70 5.64
N SER A 110 -18.01 -12.25 4.93
CA SER A 110 -17.98 -12.00 3.48
C SER A 110 -18.10 -10.51 3.12
N ASP A 111 -18.38 -9.65 4.11
CA ASP A 111 -18.48 -8.20 3.96
C ASP A 111 -18.08 -7.46 5.25
N ALA A 112 -17.87 -6.15 5.17
CA ALA A 112 -17.48 -5.35 6.34
C ALA A 112 -18.51 -5.38 7.50
N PRO A 113 -19.85 -5.28 7.26
CA PRO A 113 -20.84 -5.41 8.32
C PRO A 113 -20.78 -6.75 9.08
N SER A 114 -20.58 -7.87 8.40
CA SER A 114 -20.44 -9.19 9.02
C SER A 114 -19.19 -9.29 9.90
N VAL A 115 -18.07 -8.66 9.52
CA VAL A 115 -16.88 -8.56 10.39
C VAL A 115 -17.23 -7.93 11.74
N TYR A 116 -17.93 -6.78 11.75
CA TYR A 116 -18.33 -6.13 13.01
C TYR A 116 -19.30 -6.98 13.83
N ALA A 117 -20.26 -7.64 13.19
CA ALA A 117 -21.23 -8.49 13.86
C ALA A 117 -20.56 -9.70 14.54
N GLU A 118 -19.60 -10.33 13.88
CA GLU A 118 -18.83 -11.44 14.43
C GLU A 118 -17.86 -10.98 15.54
N LEU A 119 -17.17 -9.85 15.38
CA LEU A 119 -16.35 -9.26 16.45
C LEU A 119 -17.16 -8.97 17.72
N ALA A 120 -18.42 -8.52 17.58
CA ALA A 120 -19.30 -8.24 18.71
C ALA A 120 -19.77 -9.51 19.46
N ARG A 121 -19.71 -10.69 18.82
CA ARG A 121 -20.05 -11.99 19.41
C ARG A 121 -18.91 -12.60 20.21
N LEU A 122 -17.67 -12.19 19.94
CA LEU A 122 -16.51 -12.63 20.69
C LEU A 122 -16.53 -12.11 22.14
N GLY A 123 -15.75 -12.77 23.00
CA GLY A 123 -15.47 -12.29 24.35
C GLY A 123 -14.73 -10.94 24.36
N PRO A 124 -14.30 -10.46 25.53
CA PRO A 124 -13.55 -9.21 25.63
C PRO A 124 -12.28 -9.24 24.78
N LEU A 125 -12.13 -8.27 23.88
CA LEU A 125 -10.98 -8.13 22.98
C LEU A 125 -10.10 -6.96 23.43
N THR A 126 -8.79 -7.05 23.21
CA THR A 126 -7.85 -5.93 23.38
C THR A 126 -7.11 -5.73 22.07
N ILE A 127 -7.29 -4.57 21.45
CA ILE A 127 -6.73 -4.20 20.16
C ILE A 127 -5.86 -2.97 20.35
N VAL A 128 -4.65 -3.02 19.79
CA VAL A 128 -3.68 -1.92 19.79
C VAL A 128 -3.39 -1.56 18.34
N VAL A 129 -3.64 -0.32 17.95
CA VAL A 129 -3.48 0.14 16.56
C VAL A 129 -2.35 1.17 16.50
N PRO A 130 -1.13 0.76 16.10
CA PRO A 130 -0.02 1.67 15.84
C PRO A 130 -0.19 2.40 14.49
N ASP A 131 0.57 3.48 14.32
CA ASP A 131 0.85 4.12 13.03
C ASP A 131 -0.39 4.51 12.19
N VAL A 132 -1.46 5.01 12.82
CA VAL A 132 -2.68 5.44 12.10
C VAL A 132 -2.36 6.56 11.09
N ASP A 133 -1.40 7.43 11.38
CA ASP A 133 -0.91 8.48 10.48
C ASP A 133 -0.26 7.94 9.20
N ARG A 134 0.08 6.64 9.18
CA ARG A 134 0.71 5.94 8.05
C ARG A 134 -0.24 5.02 7.29
N ALA A 135 -1.54 5.09 7.58
CA ALA A 135 -2.55 4.34 6.86
C ALA A 135 -2.58 4.72 5.37
N GLY A 136 -2.91 3.73 4.55
CA GLY A 136 -3.07 3.86 3.11
C GLY A 136 -1.79 3.67 2.30
N PRO A 137 -1.90 3.14 1.07
CA PRO A 137 -0.76 2.95 0.17
C PRO A 137 -0.31 4.26 -0.50
N VAL A 138 -1.14 5.31 -0.48
CA VAL A 138 -0.90 6.61 -1.13
C VAL A 138 -1.14 7.71 -0.11
N ARG A 139 -0.12 8.55 0.18
CA ARG A 139 -0.23 9.62 1.18
C ARG A 139 -1.37 10.60 0.90
N ALA A 140 -1.56 10.96 -0.36
CA ALA A 140 -2.56 11.94 -0.80
C ALA A 140 -4.02 11.44 -0.73
N ALA A 141 -4.27 10.17 -0.36
CA ALA A 141 -5.60 9.56 -0.36
C ALA A 141 -6.43 9.82 0.93
N GLU A 142 -5.84 10.49 1.92
CA GLU A 142 -6.44 10.79 3.24
C GLU A 142 -6.94 9.56 4.00
N GLU A 143 -6.27 8.42 3.81
CA GLU A 143 -6.66 7.14 4.44
C GLU A 143 -6.69 7.17 5.98
N PRO A 144 -5.80 7.89 6.70
CA PRO A 144 -5.88 7.99 8.16
C PRO A 144 -7.25 8.50 8.66
N VAL A 145 -7.85 9.43 7.93
CA VAL A 145 -9.19 9.98 8.24
C VAL A 145 -10.25 8.91 8.04
N ARG A 146 -10.20 8.18 6.91
CA ARG A 146 -11.13 7.08 6.63
C ARG A 146 -11.01 5.96 7.65
N LEU A 147 -9.79 5.60 8.04
CA LEU A 147 -9.55 4.56 9.03
C LEU A 147 -10.18 4.93 10.39
N VAL A 148 -10.03 6.18 10.81
CA VAL A 148 -10.67 6.68 12.03
C VAL A 148 -12.19 6.63 11.93
N ARG A 149 -12.77 7.17 10.86
CA ARG A 149 -14.24 7.27 10.68
C ARG A 149 -14.94 5.94 10.47
N ASP A 150 -14.41 5.15 9.55
CA ASP A 150 -15.11 3.99 9.00
C ASP A 150 -14.84 2.72 9.82
N VAL A 151 -13.73 2.68 10.56
CA VAL A 151 -13.31 1.50 11.33
C VAL A 151 -13.11 1.79 12.82
N LEU A 152 -12.16 2.65 13.18
CA LEU A 152 -11.75 2.79 14.58
C LEU A 152 -12.87 3.35 15.47
N ALA A 153 -13.69 4.28 14.97
CA ALA A 153 -14.85 4.80 15.69
C ALA A 153 -15.86 3.68 16.03
N ARG A 154 -16.07 2.71 15.11
CA ARG A 154 -16.96 1.57 15.35
C ARG A 154 -16.37 0.59 16.36
N LEU A 155 -15.05 0.32 16.28
CA LEU A 155 -14.36 -0.52 17.26
C LEU A 155 -14.38 0.13 18.66
N ALA A 156 -14.17 1.44 18.74
CA ALA A 156 -14.20 2.20 19.98
C ALA A 156 -15.60 2.21 20.65
N ALA A 157 -16.66 2.17 19.85
CA ALA A 157 -18.04 2.10 20.35
C ALA A 157 -18.46 0.69 20.82
N ALA A 158 -17.84 -0.37 20.31
CA ALA A 158 -18.23 -1.76 20.62
C ALA A 158 -17.83 -2.15 22.06
N PRO A 159 -18.77 -2.47 22.98
CA PRO A 159 -18.52 -2.55 24.43
C PRO A 159 -17.60 -3.69 24.89
N ASN A 160 -17.37 -4.71 24.06
CA ASN A 160 -16.43 -5.79 24.31
C ASN A 160 -14.97 -5.47 23.90
N ILE A 161 -14.71 -4.40 23.14
CA ILE A 161 -13.37 -4.05 22.62
C ILE A 161 -12.63 -2.98 23.44
N ARG A 162 -11.54 -3.34 24.11
CA ARG A 162 -10.57 -2.36 24.64
C ARG A 162 -9.61 -1.93 23.53
N LEU A 163 -9.51 -0.63 23.30
CA LEU A 163 -8.79 -0.06 22.17
C LEU A 163 -7.69 0.88 22.67
N LEU A 164 -6.47 0.70 22.18
CA LEU A 164 -5.37 1.67 22.31
C LEU A 164 -4.94 2.06 20.90
N VAL A 165 -4.98 3.36 20.58
CA VAL A 165 -4.68 3.85 19.24
C VAL A 165 -3.58 4.90 19.31
N GLU A 166 -2.50 4.72 18.55
CA GLU A 166 -1.60 5.83 18.22
C GLU A 166 -2.26 6.65 17.11
N VAL A 167 -2.65 7.89 17.39
CA VAL A 167 -3.49 8.72 16.51
C VAL A 167 -2.91 10.13 16.32
N PRO A 168 -2.96 10.71 15.10
CA PRO A 168 -2.67 12.12 14.88
C PRO A 168 -3.49 13.02 15.81
N ARG A 169 -2.90 14.12 16.29
CA ARG A 169 -3.53 15.00 17.28
C ARG A 169 -4.85 15.58 16.75
N GLU A 170 -4.88 15.90 15.47
CA GLU A 170 -6.03 16.43 14.73
C GLU A 170 -7.22 15.44 14.65
N LEU A 171 -6.98 14.13 14.78
CA LEU A 171 -8.02 13.09 14.73
C LEU A 171 -8.45 12.59 16.12
N VAL A 172 -7.83 13.07 17.21
CA VAL A 172 -8.16 12.67 18.59
C VAL A 172 -9.62 13.00 18.93
N VAL A 173 -10.07 14.21 18.59
CA VAL A 173 -11.43 14.67 18.89
C VAL A 173 -12.45 13.84 18.11
N GLU A 174 -12.17 13.60 16.83
CA GLU A 174 -13.06 12.85 15.93
C GLU A 174 -13.24 11.40 16.39
N LEU A 175 -12.15 10.72 16.79
CA LEU A 175 -12.23 9.35 17.31
C LEU A 175 -12.90 9.27 18.69
N GLY A 176 -12.80 10.34 19.49
CA GLY A 176 -13.45 10.44 20.80
C GLY A 176 -14.95 10.81 20.72
N GLU A 177 -15.41 11.31 19.58
CA GLU A 177 -16.75 11.84 19.42
C GLU A 177 -17.83 10.75 19.57
N GLY A 178 -18.91 11.06 20.27
CA GLY A 178 -20.05 10.14 20.46
C GLY A 178 -19.83 9.03 21.50
N LEU A 179 -18.64 8.91 22.09
CA LEU A 179 -18.38 7.93 23.16
C LEU A 179 -18.92 8.41 24.52
N PRO A 180 -19.45 7.51 25.37
CA PRO A 180 -19.95 7.90 26.70
C PRO A 180 -18.85 8.51 27.58
N PRO A 181 -19.18 9.46 28.48
CA PRO A 181 -18.22 10.07 29.40
C PRO A 181 -17.44 9.02 30.21
N GLY A 182 -16.12 9.21 30.31
CA GLY A 182 -15.22 8.28 31.02
C GLY A 182 -14.80 7.04 30.23
N THR A 183 -15.28 6.87 28.99
CA THR A 183 -14.85 5.77 28.11
C THR A 183 -13.45 6.00 27.53
N THR A 184 -13.07 7.26 27.33
CA THR A 184 -11.84 7.67 26.66
C THR A 184 -10.82 8.27 27.63
N GLN A 185 -9.54 8.03 27.36
CA GLN A 185 -8.41 8.73 27.97
C GLN A 185 -7.44 9.14 26.87
N VAL A 186 -7.04 10.42 26.88
CA VAL A 186 -6.00 10.93 25.97
C VAL A 186 -4.67 10.93 26.72
N ILE A 187 -3.63 10.40 26.09
CA ILE A 187 -2.24 10.48 26.54
C ILE A 187 -1.50 11.28 25.48
N ASP A 188 -1.28 12.57 25.73
CA ASP A 188 -0.52 13.44 24.84
C ASP A 188 0.93 13.55 25.32
N LEU A 189 1.87 12.96 24.59
CA LEU A 189 3.27 12.91 25.01
C LEU A 189 3.99 14.26 25.07
N ASP A 190 3.37 15.33 24.58
CA ASP A 190 3.91 16.68 24.74
C ASP A 190 3.41 17.38 26.02
N ASP A 191 2.35 16.87 26.65
CA ASP A 191 1.85 17.46 27.89
C ASP A 191 2.84 17.19 29.04
N PRO A 192 3.06 18.17 29.95
CA PRO A 192 4.02 18.05 31.04
C PRO A 192 3.78 16.84 31.96
N GLU A 193 2.55 16.34 32.05
CA GLU A 193 2.22 15.16 32.86
C GLU A 193 2.78 13.84 32.28
N TRP A 194 2.99 13.78 30.96
CA TRP A 194 3.49 12.61 30.24
C TRP A 194 4.95 12.77 29.77
N ALA A 195 5.47 14.00 29.80
CA ALA A 195 6.86 14.32 29.45
C ALA A 195 7.88 13.65 30.40
N ASP A 196 9.05 13.30 29.87
CA ASP A 196 10.17 12.76 30.65
C ASP A 196 11.50 13.34 30.14
N PRO A 197 11.89 14.55 30.61
CA PRO A 197 13.11 15.20 30.17
C PRO A 197 14.39 14.42 30.54
N GLU A 198 14.37 13.70 31.65
CA GLU A 198 15.51 12.89 32.09
C GLU A 198 15.76 11.71 31.15
N ALA A 199 14.70 11.09 30.64
CA ALA A 199 14.81 10.03 29.64
C ALA A 199 15.49 10.50 28.35
N ILE A 200 15.23 11.74 27.91
CA ILE A 200 15.84 12.31 26.71
C ILE A 200 17.35 12.54 26.93
N ALA A 201 17.75 13.04 28.11
CA ALA A 201 19.17 13.15 28.46
C ALA A 201 19.85 11.76 28.52
N ARG A 202 19.21 10.75 29.11
CA ARG A 202 19.72 9.37 29.12
C ARG A 202 19.87 8.79 27.71
N GLN A 203 18.90 9.05 26.82
CA GLN A 203 18.98 8.65 25.42
C GLN A 203 20.20 9.29 24.74
N ALA A 204 20.40 10.60 24.91
CA ALA A 204 21.55 11.29 24.35
C ALA A 204 22.88 10.72 24.90
N GLU A 205 22.96 10.43 26.21
CA GLU A 205 24.16 9.83 26.82
C GLU A 205 24.44 8.44 26.23
N ALA A 206 23.40 7.63 26.01
CA ALA A 206 23.52 6.30 25.41
C ALA A 206 24.02 6.38 23.96
N MET A 207 23.47 7.28 23.14
CA MET A 207 23.90 7.46 21.75
C MET A 207 25.34 8.00 21.64
N LEU A 208 25.82 8.76 22.63
CA LEU A 208 27.19 9.26 22.68
C LEU A 208 28.19 8.25 23.27
N ASN A 209 27.75 7.09 23.73
CA ASN A 209 28.61 6.14 24.44
C ASN A 209 29.28 5.16 23.45
N PRO A 210 30.62 5.04 23.44
CA PRO A 210 31.33 4.09 22.57
C PRO A 210 30.93 2.63 22.75
N ALA A 211 30.42 2.25 23.94
CA ALA A 211 29.85 0.92 24.18
C ALA A 211 28.65 0.60 23.27
N PHE A 212 28.00 1.62 22.71
CA PHE A 212 26.89 1.54 21.77
C PHE A 212 27.27 2.07 20.38
N LEU A 213 28.51 1.81 19.95
CA LEU A 213 29.04 2.08 18.61
C LEU A 213 29.26 3.57 18.27
N ALA A 214 29.20 4.48 19.24
CA ALA A 214 29.67 5.84 19.03
C ALA A 214 31.19 5.86 18.74
N PRO A 215 31.69 6.70 17.83
CA PRO A 215 33.13 6.83 17.59
C PRO A 215 33.86 7.36 18.83
N ASP A 216 35.14 6.97 18.96
CA ASP A 216 36.03 7.44 20.02
C ASP A 216 36.44 8.91 19.78
N LEU A 217 35.74 9.81 20.44
CA LEU A 217 35.91 11.26 20.39
C LEU A 217 36.14 11.80 21.82
N PRO A 218 36.72 13.01 21.98
CA PRO A 218 36.96 13.59 23.30
C PRO A 218 35.70 13.70 24.17
N PHE A 219 34.55 14.02 23.56
CA PHE A 219 33.27 14.16 24.26
C PHE A 219 32.45 12.87 24.35
N THR A 220 32.91 11.76 23.75
CA THR A 220 32.26 10.43 23.86
C THR A 220 32.99 9.51 24.83
N THR A 221 34.31 9.60 24.95
CA THR A 221 35.12 8.69 25.79
C THR A 221 35.10 9.06 27.28
N ASP A 222 35.17 10.35 27.62
CA ASP A 222 35.06 10.82 29.01
C ASP A 222 33.59 10.77 29.49
N ALA A 223 33.32 9.94 30.49
CA ALA A 223 31.97 9.73 31.00
C ALA A 223 31.33 10.97 31.65
N ALA A 224 32.12 11.83 32.30
CA ALA A 224 31.60 13.04 32.94
C ALA A 224 31.29 14.12 31.89
N VAL A 225 32.16 14.28 30.90
CA VAL A 225 31.92 15.18 29.76
C VAL A 225 30.72 14.72 28.95
N ARG A 226 30.65 13.42 28.62
CA ARG A 226 29.54 12.83 27.88
C ARG A 226 28.20 13.05 28.57
N ARG A 227 28.12 12.80 29.88
CA ARG A 227 26.89 13.03 30.67
C ARG A 227 26.50 14.50 30.66
N THR A 228 27.44 15.39 30.91
CA THR A 228 27.18 16.84 30.92
C THR A 228 26.67 17.34 29.57
N LEU A 229 27.26 16.85 28.47
CA LEU A 229 26.83 17.15 27.11
C LEU A 229 25.42 16.61 26.83
N ALA A 230 25.16 15.35 27.20
CA ALA A 230 23.85 14.71 27.04
C ALA A 230 22.74 15.44 27.80
N GLU A 231 23.02 15.92 29.02
CA GLU A 231 22.08 16.74 29.79
C GLU A 231 21.78 18.08 29.10
N LYS A 232 22.78 18.75 28.52
CA LYS A 232 22.57 19.99 27.74
C LYS A 232 21.71 19.76 26.51
N ILE A 233 22.00 18.70 25.75
CA ILE A 233 21.23 18.30 24.57
C ILE A 233 19.79 17.98 25.00
N GLY A 234 19.60 17.16 26.04
CA GLY A 234 18.28 16.78 26.54
C GLY A 234 17.46 17.98 27.00
N ARG A 235 18.05 18.92 27.76
CA ARG A 235 17.37 20.15 28.17
C ARG A 235 16.92 21.00 26.97
N ARG A 236 17.76 21.11 25.94
CA ARG A 236 17.47 21.93 24.75
C ARG A 236 16.43 21.28 23.84
N ALA A 237 16.45 19.96 23.73
CA ALA A 237 15.47 19.19 22.97
C ALA A 237 14.04 19.21 23.55
N GLY A 238 13.88 19.61 24.82
CA GLY A 238 12.57 19.77 25.45
C GLY A 238 11.84 18.44 25.59
N SER A 239 10.69 18.28 24.94
CA SER A 239 9.87 17.06 24.94
C SER A 239 10.16 16.11 23.77
N SER A 240 11.13 16.43 22.90
CA SER A 240 11.37 15.70 21.65
C SER A 240 12.63 14.81 21.70
N PRO A 241 12.48 13.48 21.88
CA PRO A 241 13.54 12.51 21.68
C PRO A 241 14.27 12.65 20.34
N LEU A 242 13.54 12.93 19.27
CA LEU A 242 14.11 13.07 17.93
C LEU A 242 15.04 14.28 17.80
N VAL A 243 14.72 15.42 18.43
CA VAL A 243 15.62 16.59 18.40
C VAL A 243 16.96 16.26 19.07
N ALA A 244 16.94 15.51 20.17
CA ALA A 244 18.16 15.03 20.81
C ALA A 244 18.93 14.04 19.92
N GLU A 245 18.24 13.12 19.26
CA GLU A 245 18.82 12.16 18.32
C GLU A 245 19.51 12.86 17.14
N LEU A 246 18.85 13.85 16.52
CA LEU A 246 19.40 14.62 15.41
C LEU A 246 20.59 15.48 15.84
N ALA A 247 20.58 16.03 17.06
CA ALA A 247 21.71 16.76 17.62
C ALA A 247 22.94 15.85 17.79
N VAL A 248 22.74 14.66 18.36
CA VAL A 248 23.82 13.67 18.54
C VAL A 248 24.33 13.18 17.20
N ASN A 249 23.45 12.74 16.28
CA ASN A 249 23.86 12.29 14.95
C ASN A 249 24.63 13.37 14.20
N SER A 250 24.20 14.63 14.29
CA SER A 250 24.91 15.76 13.68
C SER A 250 26.36 15.88 14.15
N ILE A 251 26.60 15.83 15.47
CA ILE A 251 27.96 15.98 16.01
C ILE A 251 28.82 14.73 15.82
N LEU A 252 28.21 13.54 15.73
CA LEU A 252 28.94 12.31 15.41
C LEU A 252 29.34 12.23 13.93
N THR A 253 28.50 12.71 13.02
CA THR A 253 28.81 12.74 11.58
C THR A 253 29.88 13.77 11.22
N ALA A 254 29.92 14.91 11.90
CA ALA A 254 30.90 15.97 11.67
C ALA A 254 31.36 16.57 13.00
N PRO A 255 32.35 15.97 13.70
CA PRO A 255 32.74 16.39 15.04
C PRO A 255 33.57 17.68 15.10
N GLU A 256 34.08 18.15 13.97
CA GLU A 256 34.99 19.30 13.92
C GLU A 256 34.33 20.61 14.37
N GLY A 257 35.04 21.38 15.20
CA GLY A 257 34.60 22.72 15.63
C GLY A 257 33.42 22.72 16.60
N VAL A 258 33.04 21.57 17.16
CA VAL A 258 32.02 21.48 18.22
C VAL A 258 32.64 21.92 19.55
N ASP A 259 32.05 22.94 20.15
CA ASP A 259 32.29 23.31 21.55
C ASP A 259 31.16 22.74 22.42
N PRO A 260 31.40 21.67 23.22
CA PRO A 260 30.39 21.08 24.10
C PRO A 260 29.81 22.06 25.14
N ASP A 261 30.48 23.19 25.37
CA ASP A 261 30.04 24.22 26.31
C ASP A 261 29.15 25.31 25.72
N ASP A 262 29.10 25.47 24.40
CA ASP A 262 28.21 26.43 23.75
C ASP A 262 26.79 25.85 23.57
N GLU A 263 25.87 26.21 24.48
CA GLU A 263 24.48 25.76 24.41
C GLU A 263 23.72 26.22 23.15
N ARG A 264 24.24 27.22 22.42
CA ARG A 264 23.63 27.71 21.17
C ARG A 264 23.77 26.72 20.01
N LEU A 265 24.67 25.75 20.13
CA LEU A 265 24.86 24.69 19.15
C LEU A 265 23.78 23.59 19.24
N TRP A 266 22.95 23.61 20.29
CA TRP A 266 21.95 22.57 20.51
C TRP A 266 20.56 23.02 20.06
N PRO A 267 19.93 22.26 19.14
CA PRO A 267 18.63 22.59 18.59
C PRO A 267 17.51 22.41 19.62
N THR A 268 16.46 23.22 19.49
CA THR A 268 15.18 23.04 20.20
C THR A 268 14.09 22.43 19.32
N THR A 269 14.31 22.44 18.00
CA THR A 269 13.36 21.94 17.01
C THR A 269 14.09 21.17 15.92
N ILE A 270 13.36 20.36 15.16
CA ILE A 270 13.90 19.66 13.98
C ILE A 270 14.43 20.67 12.96
N GLY A 271 13.74 21.81 12.80
CA GLY A 271 14.17 22.89 11.91
C GLY A 271 15.50 23.50 12.31
N GLU A 272 15.68 23.77 13.60
CA GLU A 272 16.97 24.24 14.12
C GLU A 272 18.06 23.19 13.96
N ALA A 273 17.75 21.89 14.11
CA ALA A 273 18.73 20.83 13.91
C ALA A 273 19.27 20.83 12.47
N LEU A 274 18.39 20.96 11.47
CA LEU A 274 18.77 21.13 10.07
C LEU A 274 19.62 22.39 9.85
N ASP A 275 19.18 23.54 10.39
CA ASP A 275 19.85 24.83 10.19
C ASP A 275 21.24 24.89 10.82
N LEU A 276 21.36 24.44 12.07
CA LEU A 276 22.63 24.44 12.80
C LEU A 276 23.62 23.47 12.15
N HIS A 277 23.16 22.29 11.75
CA HIS A 277 24.01 21.32 11.06
C HIS A 277 24.56 21.89 9.74
N ALA A 278 23.69 22.45 8.90
CA ALA A 278 24.09 23.05 7.63
C ALA A 278 25.09 24.21 7.82
N ARG A 279 24.78 25.16 8.72
CA ARG A 279 25.65 26.33 8.98
C ARG A 279 27.02 25.93 9.50
N ARG A 280 27.09 24.91 10.35
CA ARG A 280 28.36 24.41 10.90
C ARG A 280 29.26 23.83 9.81
N LEU A 281 28.68 23.23 8.77
CA LEU A 281 29.40 22.77 7.58
C LEU A 281 29.64 23.88 6.54
N GLY A 282 29.30 25.14 6.85
CA GLY A 282 29.40 26.26 5.92
C GLY A 282 28.39 26.22 4.76
N ALA A 283 27.34 25.39 4.87
CA ALA A 283 26.29 25.27 3.88
C ALA A 283 25.08 26.16 4.21
N ASP A 284 24.37 26.56 3.16
CA ASP A 284 23.06 27.20 3.27
C ASP A 284 22.03 26.18 3.80
N PRO A 285 21.29 26.44 4.89
CA PRO A 285 20.19 25.57 5.34
C PRO A 285 19.14 25.25 4.27
N GLN A 286 18.95 26.13 3.29
CA GLN A 286 18.03 25.85 2.18
C GLN A 286 18.60 24.80 1.24
N LEU A 287 19.92 24.72 1.07
CA LEU A 287 20.56 23.67 0.26
C LEU A 287 20.26 22.29 0.84
N LEU A 288 20.40 22.12 2.17
CA LEU A 288 20.08 20.87 2.85
C LEU A 288 18.61 20.48 2.66
N ARG A 289 17.68 21.44 2.83
CA ARG A 289 16.24 21.17 2.59
C ARG A 289 15.95 20.74 1.17
N LEU A 290 16.59 21.35 0.17
CA LEU A 290 16.44 20.95 -1.23
C LEU A 290 17.02 19.55 -1.52
N VAL A 291 18.12 19.18 -0.85
CA VAL A 291 18.67 17.82 -0.92
C VAL A 291 17.72 16.80 -0.30
N LEU A 292 17.10 17.13 0.85
CA LEU A 292 16.16 16.22 1.53
C LEU A 292 14.75 16.21 0.93
N ALA A 293 14.38 17.22 0.13
CA ALA A 293 13.02 17.39 -0.36
C ALA A 293 12.44 16.19 -1.13
N PRO A 294 13.17 15.51 -2.04
CA PRO A 294 12.65 14.30 -2.68
C PRO A 294 12.35 13.19 -1.68
N LEU A 295 13.18 13.02 -0.65
CA LEU A 295 12.99 12.00 0.38
C LEU A 295 11.83 12.36 1.31
N ALA A 296 11.62 13.66 1.55
CA ALA A 296 10.47 14.17 2.30
C ALA A 296 9.14 13.98 1.55
N LEU A 297 9.18 13.96 0.23
CA LEU A 297 8.01 13.78 -0.63
C LEU A 297 7.86 12.34 -1.13
N ALA A 298 8.84 11.47 -0.86
CA ALA A 298 8.86 10.08 -1.31
C ALA A 298 7.65 9.29 -0.80
N GLU A 299 7.21 8.34 -1.62
CA GLU A 299 6.18 7.38 -1.28
C GLU A 299 6.82 6.04 -0.90
N GLY A 300 6.02 5.11 -0.37
CA GLY A 300 6.50 3.77 -0.03
C GLY A 300 7.54 3.76 1.09
N GLN A 301 8.55 2.88 0.95
CA GLN A 301 9.57 2.63 1.99
C GLN A 301 10.78 3.56 1.90
N GLY A 302 10.99 4.21 0.75
CA GLY A 302 12.17 5.01 0.45
C GLY A 302 12.32 5.20 -1.06
N LEU A 303 13.35 5.95 -1.45
CA LEU A 303 13.65 6.26 -2.85
C LEU A 303 14.87 5.45 -3.30
N PRO A 304 14.91 4.87 -4.52
CA PRO A 304 16.14 4.36 -5.11
C PRO A 304 17.23 5.44 -5.14
N VAL A 305 18.43 5.10 -4.69
CA VAL A 305 19.52 6.10 -4.54
C VAL A 305 19.86 6.81 -5.85
N GLU A 306 19.68 6.13 -6.99
CA GLU A 306 19.89 6.66 -8.35
C GLU A 306 18.89 7.77 -8.71
N LEU A 307 17.67 7.73 -8.16
CA LEU A 307 16.64 8.73 -8.38
C LEU A 307 16.84 9.97 -7.50
N TRP A 308 17.63 9.89 -6.43
CA TRP A 308 17.77 11.00 -5.48
C TRP A 308 18.29 12.29 -6.13
N ALA A 309 19.38 12.20 -6.91
CA ALA A 309 19.96 13.37 -7.56
C ALA A 309 19.10 13.98 -8.68
N PRO A 310 18.51 13.19 -9.61
CA PRO A 310 17.55 13.70 -10.57
C PRO A 310 16.36 14.41 -9.92
N LEU A 311 15.76 13.82 -8.89
CA LEU A 311 14.59 14.40 -8.24
C LEU A 311 14.93 15.66 -7.43
N ALA A 312 16.07 15.70 -6.75
CA ALA A 312 16.53 16.91 -6.06
C ALA A 312 16.77 18.05 -7.05
N SER A 313 17.34 17.73 -8.23
CA SER A 313 17.54 18.71 -9.29
C SER A 313 16.21 19.24 -9.82
N ALA A 314 15.21 18.37 -9.99
CA ALA A 314 13.87 18.73 -10.42
C ALA A 314 13.19 19.67 -9.41
N VAL A 315 13.23 19.36 -8.11
CA VAL A 315 12.64 20.21 -7.06
C VAL A 315 13.38 21.56 -6.96
N ALA A 316 14.71 21.55 -7.04
CA ALA A 316 15.52 22.77 -6.94
C ALA A 316 15.49 23.65 -8.20
N GLY A 317 15.09 23.12 -9.35
CA GLY A 317 15.13 23.81 -10.64
C GLY A 317 16.56 24.08 -11.16
N ARG A 318 17.56 23.37 -10.63
CA ARG A 318 18.98 23.47 -11.01
C ARG A 318 19.68 22.12 -10.78
N ASP A 319 20.83 21.90 -11.40
CA ASP A 319 21.59 20.66 -11.20
C ASP A 319 22.09 20.54 -9.75
N MET A 320 21.74 19.44 -9.09
CA MET A 320 22.08 19.12 -7.70
C MET A 320 22.99 17.88 -7.59
N ARG A 321 23.46 17.29 -8.71
CA ARG A 321 24.24 16.03 -8.70
C ARG A 321 25.50 16.12 -7.84
N SER A 322 26.29 17.19 -8.02
CA SER A 322 27.52 17.41 -7.25
C SER A 322 27.23 17.64 -5.75
N ALA A 323 26.12 18.33 -5.44
CA ALA A 323 25.71 18.58 -4.06
C ALA A 323 25.33 17.28 -3.34
N ILE A 324 24.72 16.31 -4.03
CA ILE A 324 24.37 15.01 -3.45
C ILE A 324 25.60 14.10 -3.37
N ALA A 325 26.40 14.00 -4.44
CA ALA A 325 27.57 13.13 -4.47
C ALA A 325 28.59 13.46 -3.38
N ASN A 326 28.77 14.75 -3.06
CA ASN A 326 29.67 15.22 -2.01
C ASN A 326 28.94 15.57 -0.70
N GLY A 327 27.61 15.41 -0.66
CA GLY A 327 26.73 15.95 0.37
C GLY A 327 26.43 15.01 1.52
N MET A 328 27.07 13.84 1.61
CA MET A 328 26.74 12.88 2.66
C MET A 328 27.08 13.39 4.07
N ALA A 329 28.11 14.23 4.20
CA ALA A 329 28.35 14.93 5.47
C ALA A 329 27.19 15.84 5.88
N LEU A 330 26.48 16.42 4.90
CA LEU A 330 25.37 17.36 5.08
C LEU A 330 24.03 16.63 5.31
N ALA A 331 23.75 15.56 4.55
CA ALA A 331 22.49 14.83 4.60
C ALA A 331 22.52 13.65 5.58
N GLY A 332 23.70 13.07 5.85
CA GLY A 332 23.93 11.85 6.61
C GLY A 332 23.19 11.74 7.94
N PRO A 333 23.15 12.78 8.79
CA PRO A 333 22.44 12.70 10.07
C PRO A 333 20.92 12.52 9.95
N PHE A 334 20.35 12.78 8.76
CA PHE A 334 18.92 12.87 8.51
C PHE A 334 18.41 11.76 7.58
N VAL A 335 19.29 10.91 7.05
CA VAL A 335 18.96 9.86 6.10
C VAL A 335 19.46 8.51 6.59
N GLN A 336 18.85 7.44 6.10
CA GLN A 336 19.29 6.07 6.35
C GLN A 336 19.16 5.24 5.06
N PRO A 337 20.18 4.45 4.70
CA PRO A 337 20.05 3.47 3.65
C PRO A 337 19.17 2.31 4.13
N LEU A 338 18.46 1.69 3.19
CA LEU A 338 17.69 0.47 3.38
C LEU A 338 18.06 -0.48 2.24
N GLU A 339 18.71 -1.58 2.58
CA GLU A 339 18.94 -2.69 1.66
C GLU A 339 17.65 -3.49 1.58
N ILE A 340 17.09 -3.60 0.37
CA ILE A 340 15.95 -4.48 0.12
C ILE A 340 16.52 -5.79 -0.42
N GLU A 341 16.36 -6.86 0.36
CA GLU A 341 16.57 -8.24 -0.10
C GLU A 341 15.39 -8.68 -0.99
N GLU A 342 15.20 -8.00 -2.13
CA GLU A 342 14.24 -8.41 -3.15
C GLU A 342 15.01 -8.76 -4.42
N ASP A 343 15.06 -10.07 -4.69
CA ASP A 343 15.75 -10.73 -5.80
C ASP A 343 17.30 -10.71 -5.71
N PRO A 344 17.98 -11.88 -5.56
CA PRO A 344 19.45 -11.96 -5.48
C PRO A 344 20.21 -11.44 -6.72
N ILE A 345 19.50 -11.04 -7.78
CA ILE A 345 20.07 -10.48 -9.01
C ILE A 345 20.15 -8.94 -8.97
N THR A 346 19.35 -8.28 -8.13
CA THR A 346 19.34 -6.81 -8.03
C THR A 346 19.32 -6.36 -6.57
N GLU A 347 20.49 -6.34 -5.92
CA GLU A 347 20.66 -5.60 -4.66
C GLU A 347 20.33 -4.12 -4.91
N ARG A 348 19.14 -3.69 -4.49
CA ARG A 348 18.70 -2.30 -4.60
C ARG A 348 18.88 -1.59 -3.26
N THR A 349 19.59 -0.47 -3.29
CA THR A 349 19.73 0.40 -2.13
C THR A 349 18.68 1.50 -2.20
N LEU A 350 17.70 1.45 -1.30
CA LEU A 350 16.84 2.58 -1.06
C LEU A 350 17.50 3.54 -0.07
N ILE A 351 17.14 4.81 -0.18
CA ILE A 351 17.45 5.83 0.81
C ILE A 351 16.16 6.49 1.27
N ARG A 352 16.03 6.69 2.58
CA ARG A 352 14.89 7.36 3.18
C ARG A 352 15.34 8.31 4.28
N LEU A 353 14.44 9.17 4.71
CA LEU A 353 14.69 9.97 5.91
C LEU A 353 14.79 9.07 7.15
N LEU A 354 15.63 9.46 8.09
CA LEU A 354 15.83 8.77 9.36
C LEU A 354 14.48 8.64 10.11
N HIS A 355 13.67 9.70 10.08
CA HIS A 355 12.39 9.76 10.77
C HIS A 355 11.35 10.59 9.96
N PRO A 356 10.06 10.19 9.92
CA PRO A 356 9.00 10.91 9.18
C PRO A 356 8.85 12.39 9.56
N ALA A 357 9.01 12.76 10.83
CA ALA A 357 8.99 14.16 11.29
C ALA A 357 9.98 15.11 10.56
N ILE A 358 11.07 14.56 10.01
CA ILE A 358 12.01 15.34 9.18
C ILE A 358 11.32 15.72 7.86
N ALA A 359 10.49 14.84 7.32
CA ALA A 359 9.71 15.11 6.12
C ALA A 359 8.76 16.29 6.35
N ASP A 360 7.99 16.26 7.44
CA ASP A 360 7.05 17.32 7.83
C ASP A 360 7.76 18.68 7.90
N GLN A 361 8.95 18.70 8.50
CA GLN A 361 9.75 19.92 8.63
C GLN A 361 10.33 20.41 7.30
N VAL A 362 10.79 19.50 6.44
CA VAL A 362 11.31 19.86 5.11
C VAL A 362 10.17 20.38 4.22
N GLN A 363 9.01 19.73 4.25
CA GLN A 363 7.82 20.13 3.50
C GLN A 363 7.33 21.52 3.91
N THR A 364 7.33 21.84 5.21
CA THR A 364 6.99 23.19 5.70
C THR A 364 7.94 24.27 5.16
N GLY A 365 9.17 23.91 4.83
CA GLY A 365 10.15 24.80 4.20
C GLY A 365 10.06 24.91 2.68
N LEU A 366 9.18 24.13 2.03
CA LEU A 366 8.96 24.23 0.59
C LEU A 366 7.95 25.35 0.28
N PRO A 367 8.22 26.21 -0.72
CA PRO A 367 7.33 27.31 -1.05
C PRO A 367 6.00 26.83 -1.66
N ASP A 368 6.02 25.71 -2.39
CA ASP A 368 4.87 25.12 -3.04
C ASP A 368 5.07 23.60 -3.20
N ILE A 369 4.41 22.83 -2.33
CA ILE A 369 4.46 21.36 -2.33
C ILE A 369 3.88 20.81 -3.62
N ARG A 370 2.75 21.37 -4.10
CA ARG A 370 2.10 20.92 -5.34
C ARG A 370 3.01 21.09 -6.54
N ALA A 371 3.69 22.23 -6.65
CA ALA A 371 4.66 22.46 -7.72
C ALA A 371 5.90 21.55 -7.59
N ALA A 372 6.37 21.25 -6.38
CA ALA A 372 7.45 20.29 -6.17
C ALA A 372 7.04 18.88 -6.62
N GLN A 373 5.82 18.44 -6.28
CA GLN A 373 5.27 17.15 -6.69
C GLN A 373 5.09 17.05 -8.20
N ALA A 374 4.64 18.12 -8.86
CA ALA A 374 4.56 18.17 -10.31
C ALA A 374 5.94 17.98 -10.96
N ARG A 375 6.99 18.64 -10.43
CA ARG A 375 8.36 18.48 -10.93
C ARG A 375 8.91 17.07 -10.69
N ILE A 376 8.61 16.46 -9.54
CA ILE A 376 8.95 15.07 -9.25
C ILE A 376 8.25 14.14 -10.23
N ALA A 377 6.93 14.24 -10.39
CA ALA A 377 6.16 13.40 -11.30
C ALA A 377 6.68 13.49 -12.75
N MET A 378 7.01 14.70 -13.22
CA MET A 378 7.62 14.90 -14.53
C MET A 378 9.01 14.27 -14.63
N ALA A 379 9.85 14.39 -13.61
CA ALA A 379 11.19 13.78 -13.59
C ALA A 379 11.12 12.25 -13.54
N LEU A 380 10.16 11.68 -12.81
CA LEU A 380 9.88 10.24 -12.80
C LEU A 380 9.42 9.76 -14.19
N LEU A 381 8.50 10.49 -14.82
CA LEU A 381 8.06 10.16 -16.18
C LEU A 381 9.22 10.20 -17.19
N GLN A 382 10.11 11.19 -17.07
CA GLN A 382 11.32 11.30 -17.90
C GLN A 382 12.36 10.22 -17.62
N SER A 383 12.28 9.55 -16.46
CA SER A 383 13.17 8.45 -16.10
C SER A 383 12.74 7.09 -16.66
N VAL A 384 11.54 7.00 -17.25
CA VAL A 384 11.05 5.79 -17.93
C VAL A 384 11.87 5.57 -19.20
N PRO A 385 12.72 4.52 -19.27
CA PRO A 385 13.60 4.28 -20.42
C PRO A 385 12.78 4.02 -21.69
N ASP A 386 13.08 4.72 -22.79
CA ASP A 386 12.41 4.54 -24.09
C ASP A 386 10.86 4.63 -24.07
N GLN A 387 10.28 5.22 -23.01
CA GLN A 387 8.84 5.19 -22.70
C GLN A 387 8.28 3.77 -22.48
N ASP A 388 9.15 2.83 -22.11
CA ASP A 388 8.82 1.46 -21.74
C ASP A 388 8.77 1.31 -20.21
N TRP A 389 7.56 1.18 -19.69
CA TRP A 389 7.31 0.98 -18.25
C TRP A 389 7.88 -0.35 -17.72
N GLY A 390 8.06 -1.36 -18.57
CA GLY A 390 8.66 -2.64 -18.18
C GLY A 390 10.17 -2.55 -17.91
N LEU A 391 10.82 -1.47 -18.34
CA LEU A 391 12.23 -1.17 -18.07
C LEU A 391 12.43 -0.15 -16.95
N ALA A 392 11.36 0.49 -16.48
CA ALA A 392 11.44 1.49 -15.44
C ALA A 392 11.70 0.87 -14.07
N ASP A 393 12.30 1.64 -13.16
CA ASP A 393 12.43 1.22 -11.77
C ASP A 393 11.03 1.07 -11.13
N PRO A 394 10.76 0.03 -10.33
CA PRO A 394 9.45 -0.17 -9.70
C PRO A 394 8.96 1.03 -8.89
N TYR A 395 9.86 1.81 -8.26
CA TYR A 395 9.45 3.05 -7.60
C TYR A 395 8.75 4.00 -8.58
N VAL A 396 9.24 4.10 -9.83
CA VAL A 396 8.65 4.94 -10.87
C VAL A 396 7.25 4.42 -11.22
N CYS A 397 7.11 3.13 -11.51
CA CYS A 397 5.83 2.52 -11.87
C CYS A 397 4.80 2.65 -10.74
N ASP A 398 5.19 2.32 -9.52
CA ASP A 398 4.26 2.18 -8.39
C ASP A 398 3.86 3.53 -7.80
N HIS A 399 4.75 4.52 -7.81
CA HIS A 399 4.56 5.76 -7.05
C HIS A 399 4.37 7.02 -7.90
N ILE A 400 4.58 6.98 -9.22
CA ILE A 400 4.30 8.16 -10.07
C ILE A 400 2.85 8.63 -9.96
N ALA A 401 1.89 7.72 -9.82
CA ALA A 401 0.47 8.04 -9.69
C ALA A 401 0.17 8.85 -8.42
N ALA A 402 0.86 8.53 -7.30
CA ALA A 402 0.73 9.26 -6.04
C ALA A 402 1.31 10.68 -6.15
N HIS A 403 2.49 10.84 -6.76
CA HIS A 403 3.07 12.16 -7.03
C HIS A 403 2.18 13.00 -7.96
N ALA A 404 1.62 12.38 -9.00
CA ALA A 404 0.70 13.05 -9.93
C ALA A 404 -0.63 13.42 -9.26
N LEU A 405 -1.14 12.61 -8.31
CA LEU A 405 -2.34 12.92 -7.54
C LEU A 405 -2.16 14.18 -6.70
N GLU A 406 -1.08 14.24 -5.92
CA GLU A 406 -0.73 15.40 -5.09
C GLU A 406 -0.48 16.65 -5.95
N ALA A 407 0.06 16.48 -7.16
CA ALA A 407 0.25 17.55 -8.14
C ALA A 407 -1.07 18.03 -8.80
N GLY A 408 -2.17 17.27 -8.70
CA GLY A 408 -3.40 17.52 -9.45
C GLY A 408 -3.28 17.19 -10.95
N LEU A 409 -2.33 16.31 -11.31
CA LEU A 409 -1.98 15.92 -12.68
C LEU A 409 -2.27 14.44 -12.99
N LEU A 410 -2.87 13.70 -12.05
CA LEU A 410 -3.13 12.28 -12.25
C LEU A 410 -3.99 11.99 -13.49
N PRO A 411 -5.12 12.70 -13.76
CA PRO A 411 -5.94 12.39 -14.93
C PRO A 411 -5.21 12.42 -16.27
N GLN A 412 -4.17 13.25 -16.44
CA GLN A 412 -3.37 13.27 -17.68
C GLN A 412 -2.46 12.04 -17.83
N LEU A 413 -2.08 11.40 -16.72
CA LEU A 413 -1.26 10.19 -16.73
C LEU A 413 -2.09 8.92 -16.98
N LEU A 414 -3.38 8.94 -16.62
CA LEU A 414 -4.29 7.79 -16.71
C LEU A 414 -4.82 7.51 -18.12
N THR A 415 -3.96 7.67 -19.12
CA THR A 415 -4.23 7.33 -20.52
C THR A 415 -3.24 6.32 -21.09
N ASP A 416 -2.29 5.85 -20.28
CA ASP A 416 -1.23 4.93 -20.72
C ASP A 416 -1.46 3.51 -20.16
N PRO A 417 -1.84 2.53 -21.00
CA PRO A 417 -1.97 1.14 -20.57
C PRO A 417 -0.66 0.50 -20.11
N GLY A 418 0.51 0.99 -20.54
CA GLY A 418 1.78 0.50 -20.02
C GLY A 418 1.87 0.71 -18.51
N LEU A 419 1.52 1.91 -18.03
CA LEU A 419 1.45 2.18 -16.59
C LEU A 419 0.47 1.24 -15.89
N PHE A 420 -0.71 0.99 -16.46
CA PHE A 420 -1.72 0.12 -15.85
C PHE A 420 -1.26 -1.34 -15.71
N VAL A 421 -0.44 -1.81 -16.65
CA VAL A 421 0.10 -3.18 -16.66
C VAL A 421 1.21 -3.33 -15.63
N HIS A 422 2.09 -2.34 -15.48
CA HIS A 422 3.31 -2.46 -14.69
C HIS A 422 3.13 -1.98 -13.23
N ALA A 423 2.39 -0.89 -12.99
CA ALA A 423 2.20 -0.33 -11.65
C ALA A 423 1.50 -1.30 -10.68
N ASP A 424 1.94 -1.29 -9.42
CA ASP A 424 1.28 -2.01 -8.33
C ASP A 424 -0.24 -1.74 -8.30
N PRO A 425 -1.08 -2.79 -8.42
CA PRO A 425 -2.52 -2.59 -8.50
C PRO A 425 -3.15 -1.97 -7.26
N VAL A 426 -2.56 -2.17 -6.07
CA VAL A 426 -3.10 -1.61 -4.82
C VAL A 426 -2.86 -0.11 -4.78
N THR A 427 -1.64 0.32 -5.07
CA THR A 427 -1.21 1.71 -5.04
C THR A 427 -1.88 2.52 -6.14
N LEU A 428 -1.92 2.00 -7.37
CA LEU A 428 -2.58 2.67 -8.48
C LEU A 428 -4.08 2.81 -8.21
N ARG A 429 -4.76 1.75 -7.77
CA ARG A 429 -6.19 1.80 -7.43
C ARG A 429 -6.49 2.88 -6.37
N ALA A 430 -5.73 2.93 -5.29
CA ALA A 430 -5.94 3.91 -4.23
C ALA A 430 -5.77 5.36 -4.73
N ALA A 431 -4.82 5.60 -5.63
CA ALA A 431 -4.66 6.90 -6.27
C ALA A 431 -5.87 7.27 -7.15
N LEU A 432 -6.40 6.33 -7.94
CA LEU A 432 -7.56 6.56 -8.80
C LEU A 432 -8.85 6.78 -8.01
N GLU A 433 -9.08 6.02 -6.94
CA GLU A 433 -10.26 6.17 -6.07
C GLU A 433 -10.31 7.54 -5.35
N SER A 434 -9.16 8.21 -5.25
CA SER A 434 -9.05 9.56 -4.69
C SER A 434 -9.41 10.68 -5.69
N VAL A 435 -9.56 10.35 -6.98
CA VAL A 435 -9.92 11.31 -8.02
C VAL A 435 -11.44 11.29 -8.25
N PRO A 436 -12.11 12.45 -8.35
CA PRO A 436 -13.53 12.49 -8.68
C PRO A 436 -13.83 11.77 -10.00
N VAL A 437 -14.75 10.81 -9.98
CA VAL A 437 -15.09 9.94 -11.12
C VAL A 437 -15.39 10.72 -12.41
N GLY A 438 -16.04 11.88 -12.30
CA GLY A 438 -16.35 12.73 -13.48
C GLY A 438 -15.15 13.39 -14.15
N THR A 439 -13.96 13.31 -13.56
CA THR A 439 -12.70 13.80 -14.14
C THR A 439 -11.83 12.70 -14.74
N LEU A 440 -12.22 11.44 -14.56
CA LEU A 440 -11.52 10.28 -15.09
C LEU A 440 -11.94 10.03 -16.54
N GLY A 441 -10.96 9.76 -17.40
CA GLY A 441 -11.20 9.29 -18.76
C GLY A 441 -11.67 7.84 -18.78
N ALA A 442 -12.24 7.42 -19.91
CA ALA A 442 -12.69 6.04 -20.15
C ALA A 442 -11.67 4.95 -19.75
N PRO A 443 -10.36 5.03 -20.11
CA PRO A 443 -9.39 4.00 -19.72
C PRO A 443 -9.19 3.87 -18.20
N ALA A 444 -9.23 4.98 -17.47
CA ALA A 444 -9.12 5.00 -16.02
C ALA A 444 -10.36 4.36 -15.35
N LEU A 445 -11.55 4.58 -15.91
CA LEU A 445 -12.78 3.93 -15.46
C LEU A 445 -12.73 2.42 -15.70
N THR A 446 -12.23 1.98 -16.85
CA THR A 446 -11.97 0.56 -17.14
C THR A 446 -10.99 -0.05 -16.15
N TYR A 447 -9.91 0.67 -15.81
CA TYR A 447 -8.96 0.23 -14.80
C TYR A 447 -9.63 0.08 -13.43
N LEU A 448 -10.35 1.10 -12.94
CA LEU A 448 -11.04 1.05 -11.63
C LEU A 448 -12.02 -0.12 -11.53
N ARG A 449 -12.77 -0.39 -12.61
CA ARG A 449 -13.68 -1.55 -12.70
C ARG A 449 -12.93 -2.87 -12.57
N THR A 450 -11.72 -2.95 -13.13
CA THR A 450 -10.90 -4.17 -13.19
C THR A 450 -9.98 -4.32 -11.98
N ALA A 451 -9.66 -3.23 -11.27
CA ALA A 451 -8.70 -3.21 -10.18
C ALA A 451 -8.99 -4.24 -9.05
N PRO A 452 -10.23 -4.49 -8.60
CA PRO A 452 -10.51 -5.55 -7.63
C PRO A 452 -10.04 -6.93 -8.10
N LEU A 453 -10.16 -7.21 -9.41
CA LEU A 453 -9.68 -8.45 -10.00
C LEU A 453 -8.15 -8.49 -10.06
N LEU A 454 -7.49 -7.39 -10.40
CA LEU A 454 -6.02 -7.30 -10.42
C LEU A 454 -5.43 -7.50 -9.02
N THR A 455 -6.01 -6.86 -7.99
CA THR A 455 -5.58 -7.04 -6.60
C THR A 455 -5.82 -8.46 -6.10
N ARG A 456 -6.96 -9.07 -6.45
CA ARG A 456 -7.32 -10.42 -6.00
C ARG A 456 -6.44 -11.50 -6.61
N THR A 457 -6.08 -11.35 -7.89
CA THR A 457 -5.28 -12.36 -8.58
C THR A 457 -3.80 -12.28 -8.23
N GLN A 458 -3.31 -11.11 -7.82
CA GLN A 458 -1.88 -10.82 -7.64
C GLN A 458 -1.05 -11.36 -8.83
N GLY A 459 -1.63 -11.26 -10.02
CA GLY A 459 -1.10 -11.85 -11.25
C GLY A 459 0.18 -11.16 -11.72
N SER A 460 0.98 -11.90 -12.48
CA SER A 460 2.12 -11.32 -13.22
C SER A 460 1.67 -10.17 -14.14
N GLU A 461 2.62 -9.35 -14.58
CA GLU A 461 2.40 -8.32 -15.62
C GLU A 461 1.67 -8.88 -16.83
N LEU A 462 2.02 -10.10 -17.25
CA LEU A 462 1.38 -10.78 -18.36
C LEU A 462 -0.12 -11.02 -18.11
N LEU A 463 -0.47 -11.50 -16.92
CA LEU A 463 -1.88 -11.73 -16.56
C LEU A 463 -2.63 -10.40 -16.41
N ARG A 464 -2.00 -9.38 -15.82
CA ARG A 464 -2.56 -8.02 -15.73
C ARG A 464 -2.88 -7.45 -17.11
N ALA A 465 -1.94 -7.55 -18.05
CA ALA A 465 -2.12 -7.13 -19.43
C ALA A 465 -3.27 -7.87 -20.13
N ALA A 466 -3.37 -9.18 -19.95
CA ALA A 466 -4.44 -9.97 -20.57
C ALA A 466 -5.84 -9.63 -20.00
N LEU A 467 -5.93 -9.37 -18.70
CA LEU A 467 -7.17 -8.94 -18.06
C LEU A 467 -7.57 -7.53 -18.49
N LEU A 468 -6.60 -6.61 -18.61
CA LEU A 468 -6.84 -5.24 -19.09
C LEU A 468 -7.21 -5.23 -20.58
N GLU A 469 -6.57 -6.04 -21.42
CA GLU A 469 -6.94 -6.22 -22.83
C GLU A 469 -8.41 -6.63 -22.96
N SER A 470 -8.83 -7.67 -22.22
CA SER A 470 -10.23 -8.10 -22.20
C SER A 470 -11.17 -7.01 -21.71
N ALA A 471 -10.78 -6.26 -20.67
CA ALA A 471 -11.59 -5.18 -20.12
C ALA A 471 -11.76 -4.01 -21.11
N PHE A 472 -10.71 -3.64 -21.85
CA PHE A 472 -10.79 -2.61 -22.88
C PHE A 472 -11.69 -3.04 -24.04
N VAL A 473 -11.68 -4.32 -24.44
CA VAL A 473 -12.60 -4.83 -25.46
C VAL A 473 -14.05 -4.81 -24.96
N GLU A 474 -14.28 -5.18 -23.70
CA GLU A 474 -15.61 -5.11 -23.08
C GLU A 474 -16.18 -3.69 -23.00
N ASP A 475 -15.33 -2.70 -22.72
CA ASP A 475 -15.73 -1.30 -22.60
C ASP A 475 -15.70 -0.55 -23.95
N GLY A 476 -15.36 -1.23 -25.05
CA GLY A 476 -15.38 -0.64 -26.40
C GLY A 476 -14.24 0.34 -26.66
N LEU A 477 -13.05 0.06 -26.14
CA LEU A 477 -11.85 0.90 -26.16
C LEU A 477 -10.72 0.28 -27.01
N PRO A 478 -10.91 0.12 -28.34
CA PRO A 478 -9.97 -0.60 -29.20
C PRO A 478 -8.59 0.04 -29.28
N GLU A 479 -8.47 1.36 -29.17
CA GLU A 479 -7.19 2.07 -29.19
C GLU A 479 -6.30 1.72 -27.98
N TYR A 480 -6.93 1.44 -26.83
CA TYR A 480 -6.24 1.03 -25.60
C TYR A 480 -5.91 -0.47 -25.62
N CYS A 481 -6.78 -1.31 -26.21
CA CYS A 481 -6.46 -2.70 -26.52
C CYS A 481 -5.21 -2.80 -27.43
N GLU A 482 -5.15 -2.01 -28.50
CA GLU A 482 -3.99 -1.97 -29.38
C GLU A 482 -2.75 -1.39 -28.68
N ALA A 483 -2.91 -0.50 -27.71
CA ALA A 483 -1.79 -0.04 -26.88
C ALA A 483 -1.22 -1.16 -26.00
N VAL A 484 -2.07 -2.01 -25.41
CA VAL A 484 -1.61 -3.21 -24.69
C VAL A 484 -0.85 -4.16 -25.63
N HIS A 485 -1.33 -4.36 -26.86
CA HIS A 485 -0.63 -5.19 -27.85
C HIS A 485 0.76 -4.62 -28.23
N ARG A 486 0.92 -3.29 -28.25
CA ARG A 486 2.21 -2.64 -28.55
C ARG A 486 3.26 -2.84 -27.45
N LEU A 487 2.87 -3.26 -26.25
CA LEU A 487 3.82 -3.65 -25.19
C LEU A 487 4.62 -4.91 -25.56
N GLY A 488 4.19 -5.67 -26.58
CA GLY A 488 4.94 -6.84 -27.05
C GLY A 488 4.90 -8.04 -26.11
N LEU A 489 3.99 -8.04 -25.12
CA LEU A 489 3.77 -9.13 -24.20
C LEU A 489 3.02 -10.29 -24.89
N ASP A 490 3.48 -11.52 -24.67
CA ASP A 490 2.89 -12.74 -25.26
C ASP A 490 1.64 -13.17 -24.47
N LEU A 491 0.54 -12.44 -24.63
CA LEU A 491 -0.68 -12.64 -23.84
C LEU A 491 -1.20 -14.09 -23.92
N PRO A 492 -1.61 -14.71 -22.80
CA PRO A 492 -2.15 -16.08 -22.77
C PRO A 492 -3.44 -16.25 -23.60
N TRP A 493 -4.13 -15.15 -23.87
CA TRP A 493 -5.26 -15.12 -24.78
C TRP A 493 -5.35 -13.77 -25.51
N ARG A 494 -6.17 -13.72 -26.55
CA ARG A 494 -6.63 -12.50 -27.20
C ARG A 494 -8.15 -12.43 -27.20
N THR A 495 -8.72 -11.32 -26.78
CA THR A 495 -10.17 -11.13 -26.82
C THR A 495 -10.60 -10.80 -28.24
N LEU A 496 -11.43 -11.65 -28.83
CA LEU A 496 -11.92 -11.48 -30.21
C LEU A 496 -13.09 -10.50 -30.27
N TRP A 497 -14.00 -10.59 -29.29
CA TRP A 497 -15.11 -9.68 -29.10
C TRP A 497 -15.77 -9.88 -27.73
N SER A 498 -16.54 -8.88 -27.33
CA SER A 498 -17.45 -8.93 -26.20
C SER A 498 -18.79 -8.31 -26.60
N VAL A 499 -19.88 -8.85 -26.07
CA VAL A 499 -21.23 -8.31 -26.22
C VAL A 499 -21.90 -8.17 -24.86
N SER A 500 -22.42 -6.98 -24.57
CA SER A 500 -23.14 -6.71 -23.33
C SER A 500 -24.61 -7.11 -23.49
N VAL A 501 -24.91 -8.37 -23.17
CA VAL A 501 -26.26 -8.93 -23.22
C VAL A 501 -26.60 -9.51 -21.84
N PRO A 502 -27.53 -8.91 -21.08
CA PRO A 502 -27.87 -9.43 -19.77
C PRO A 502 -28.62 -10.76 -19.87
N GLY A 503 -28.45 -11.63 -18.88
CA GLY A 503 -29.23 -12.86 -18.75
C GLY A 503 -28.82 -14.00 -19.69
N VAL A 504 -27.61 -13.98 -20.24
CA VAL A 504 -27.08 -15.12 -21.01
C VAL A 504 -26.99 -16.36 -20.10
N SER A 505 -27.83 -17.36 -20.35
CA SER A 505 -27.94 -18.58 -19.53
C SER A 505 -27.09 -19.72 -20.04
N GLU A 506 -26.88 -19.80 -21.36
CA GLU A 506 -26.10 -20.85 -22.02
C GLU A 506 -25.34 -20.25 -23.20
N VAL A 507 -24.10 -20.70 -23.40
CA VAL A 507 -23.33 -20.42 -24.60
C VAL A 507 -22.88 -21.71 -25.24
N THR A 508 -22.85 -21.74 -26.57
CA THR A 508 -22.37 -22.89 -27.33
C THR A 508 -21.66 -22.44 -28.58
N ILE A 509 -20.53 -23.08 -28.87
CA ILE A 509 -19.83 -22.93 -30.14
C ILE A 509 -20.42 -23.93 -31.12
N ALA A 510 -20.80 -23.46 -32.30
CA ALA A 510 -21.44 -24.25 -33.33
C ALA A 510 -20.96 -23.85 -34.74
N ARG A 511 -21.46 -24.54 -35.76
CA ARG A 511 -21.20 -24.28 -37.17
C ARG A 511 -22.53 -24.10 -37.90
N VAL A 512 -22.55 -23.21 -38.89
CA VAL A 512 -23.67 -23.07 -39.84
C VAL A 512 -23.14 -23.15 -41.27
N PRO A 513 -23.90 -23.74 -42.22
CA PRO A 513 -23.48 -23.85 -43.61
C PRO A 513 -23.21 -22.47 -44.20
N GLY A 514 -21.99 -22.21 -44.67
CA GLY A 514 -21.66 -20.95 -45.33
C GLY A 514 -22.08 -20.92 -46.81
N ALA A 515 -22.31 -19.72 -47.34
CA ALA A 515 -22.73 -19.51 -48.73
C ALA A 515 -21.77 -20.09 -49.79
N ASN A 516 -20.51 -20.33 -49.43
CA ASN A 516 -19.46 -20.87 -50.31
C ASN A 516 -19.14 -22.36 -50.06
N GLY A 517 -19.96 -23.07 -49.28
CA GLY A 517 -19.76 -24.48 -48.92
C GLY A 517 -18.73 -24.73 -47.80
N THR A 518 -18.17 -23.68 -47.21
CA THR A 518 -17.38 -23.73 -45.98
C THR A 518 -18.26 -23.35 -44.79
N ASP A 519 -18.32 -24.22 -43.78
CA ASP A 519 -19.06 -23.90 -42.57
C ASP A 519 -18.48 -22.68 -41.86
N LEU A 520 -19.38 -21.80 -41.42
CA LEU A 520 -19.04 -20.63 -40.61
C LEU A 520 -19.12 -20.99 -39.13
N PRO A 521 -18.04 -20.84 -38.34
CA PRO A 521 -18.11 -21.02 -36.90
C PRO A 521 -18.89 -19.87 -36.25
N VAL A 522 -19.80 -20.21 -35.36
CA VAL A 522 -20.70 -19.28 -34.67
C VAL A 522 -20.73 -19.50 -33.16
N ALA A 523 -20.97 -18.43 -32.43
CA ALA A 523 -21.31 -18.45 -31.02
C ALA A 523 -22.83 -18.30 -30.86
N VAL A 524 -23.44 -19.26 -30.21
CA VAL A 524 -24.88 -19.32 -29.94
C VAL A 524 -25.08 -18.95 -28.48
N LEU A 525 -25.89 -17.93 -28.21
CA LEU A 525 -26.17 -17.41 -26.87
C LEU A 525 -27.65 -17.59 -26.57
N VAL A 526 -27.99 -18.30 -25.50
CA VAL A 526 -29.37 -18.39 -24.98
C VAL A 526 -29.61 -17.21 -24.04
N VAL A 527 -30.62 -16.40 -24.36
CA VAL A 527 -30.91 -15.10 -23.73
C VAL A 527 -32.40 -14.98 -23.39
N PRO A 528 -32.82 -14.02 -22.55
CA PRO A 528 -34.23 -13.81 -22.25
C PRO A 528 -35.05 -13.47 -23.49
N ALA A 529 -36.30 -13.94 -23.54
CA ALA A 529 -37.25 -13.52 -24.57
C ALA A 529 -37.40 -11.99 -24.61
N GLY A 530 -37.42 -11.41 -25.82
CA GLY A 530 -37.48 -9.96 -26.03
C GLY A 530 -36.11 -9.26 -26.10
N THR A 531 -35.00 -10.00 -25.95
CA THR A 531 -33.66 -9.47 -26.24
C THR A 531 -33.58 -8.99 -27.70
N PRO A 532 -33.17 -7.74 -27.98
CA PRO A 532 -33.09 -7.22 -29.35
C PRO A 532 -32.22 -8.11 -30.25
N GLY A 533 -32.74 -8.46 -31.44
CA GLY A 533 -32.05 -9.30 -32.42
C GLY A 533 -32.12 -10.81 -32.15
N ALA A 534 -32.70 -11.24 -31.03
CA ALA A 534 -32.80 -12.65 -30.67
C ALA A 534 -33.95 -13.36 -31.40
N GLN A 535 -33.71 -14.60 -31.80
CA GLN A 535 -34.68 -15.47 -32.47
C GLN A 535 -35.35 -16.40 -31.45
N SER A 536 -36.66 -16.67 -31.58
CA SER A 536 -37.35 -17.59 -30.67
C SER A 536 -36.82 -19.01 -30.85
N ALA A 537 -36.34 -19.63 -29.77
CA ALA A 537 -35.77 -20.99 -29.83
C ALA A 537 -36.86 -22.07 -29.95
N GLU A 538 -38.00 -21.88 -29.27
CA GLU A 538 -39.18 -22.76 -29.31
C GLU A 538 -40.48 -21.97 -28.98
N ALA A 539 -41.66 -22.60 -29.12
CA ALA A 539 -42.99 -21.98 -28.95
C ALA A 539 -43.35 -21.62 -27.49
N THR A 540 -42.55 -22.03 -26.50
CA THR A 540 -42.78 -21.83 -25.06
C THR A 540 -41.96 -20.65 -24.49
N GLY A 541 -42.18 -19.47 -25.06
CA GLY A 541 -42.31 -18.19 -24.33
C GLY A 541 -41.10 -17.47 -23.70
N ASP A 542 -40.14 -18.16 -23.07
CA ASP A 542 -39.29 -17.48 -22.07
C ASP A 542 -37.82 -17.29 -22.46
N SER A 543 -37.32 -17.98 -23.50
CA SER A 543 -35.93 -17.87 -23.99
C SER A 543 -35.85 -17.65 -25.50
N ALA A 544 -34.80 -16.95 -25.91
CA ALA A 544 -34.46 -16.65 -27.30
C ALA A 544 -32.96 -16.91 -27.55
N VAL A 545 -32.54 -16.90 -28.81
CA VAL A 545 -31.18 -17.22 -29.24
C VAL A 545 -30.59 -16.07 -30.04
N LEU A 546 -29.39 -15.64 -29.67
CA LEU A 546 -28.53 -14.80 -30.51
C LEU A 546 -27.44 -15.67 -31.15
N VAL A 547 -27.16 -15.42 -32.43
CA VAL A 547 -26.08 -16.10 -33.16
C VAL A 547 -25.08 -15.04 -33.60
N HIS A 548 -23.84 -15.16 -33.12
CA HIS A 548 -22.73 -14.31 -33.49
C HIS A 548 -21.71 -15.09 -34.33
N GLY A 549 -21.01 -14.43 -35.24
CA GLY A 549 -19.81 -15.03 -35.83
C GLY A 549 -18.77 -15.30 -34.75
N LEU A 550 -18.22 -16.52 -34.67
CA LEU A 550 -17.29 -16.87 -33.60
C LEU A 550 -15.98 -16.07 -33.67
N LEU A 551 -15.45 -15.88 -34.89
CA LEU A 551 -14.13 -15.31 -35.12
C LEU A 551 -14.13 -13.81 -35.47
N HIS A 552 -15.30 -13.24 -35.76
CA HIS A 552 -15.42 -11.86 -36.24
C HIS A 552 -16.12 -10.99 -35.21
N PRO A 553 -15.64 -9.75 -35.02
CA PRO A 553 -16.09 -8.91 -33.92
C PRO A 553 -17.57 -8.59 -34.01
N GLY A 554 -18.34 -9.00 -32.99
CA GLY A 554 -19.69 -8.50 -32.70
C GLY A 554 -20.74 -8.64 -33.82
N THR A 555 -20.49 -9.44 -34.87
CA THR A 555 -21.40 -9.52 -36.01
C THR A 555 -22.58 -10.43 -35.63
N LEU A 556 -23.71 -9.81 -35.27
CA LEU A 556 -24.98 -10.52 -35.14
C LEU A 556 -25.36 -11.08 -36.52
N LEU A 557 -25.54 -12.40 -36.59
CA LEU A 557 -26.00 -13.07 -37.79
C LEU A 557 -27.53 -13.16 -37.74
N GLU A 558 -28.19 -12.16 -38.31
CA GLU A 558 -29.65 -12.13 -38.42
C GLU A 558 -30.14 -13.16 -39.45
N GLY A 559 -31.29 -13.80 -39.19
CA GLY A 559 -31.94 -14.71 -40.13
C GLY A 559 -31.26 -16.08 -40.32
N VAL A 560 -30.32 -16.45 -39.44
CA VAL A 560 -29.79 -17.82 -39.38
C VAL A 560 -30.91 -18.81 -39.09
N ASP A 561 -31.07 -19.83 -39.92
CA ASP A 561 -31.97 -20.94 -39.64
C ASP A 561 -31.40 -21.79 -38.49
N LEU A 562 -32.02 -21.70 -37.30
CA LEU A 562 -31.58 -22.42 -36.11
C LEU A 562 -31.54 -23.94 -36.31
N ALA A 563 -32.33 -24.50 -37.25
CA ALA A 563 -32.30 -25.92 -37.58
C ALA A 563 -31.00 -26.35 -38.30
N GLN A 564 -30.23 -25.41 -38.84
CA GLN A 564 -28.96 -25.65 -39.53
C GLN A 564 -27.74 -25.44 -38.62
N VAL A 565 -27.95 -25.07 -37.36
CA VAL A 565 -26.88 -24.89 -36.37
C VAL A 565 -26.42 -26.27 -35.89
N VAL A 566 -25.20 -26.66 -36.25
CA VAL A 566 -24.60 -27.95 -35.88
C VAL A 566 -23.58 -27.74 -34.77
N ARG A 567 -23.81 -28.38 -33.62
CA ARG A 567 -22.85 -28.41 -32.51
C ARG A 567 -21.71 -29.40 -32.80
N PRO A 568 -20.47 -29.14 -32.35
CA PRO A 568 -19.39 -30.13 -32.41
C PRO A 568 -19.81 -31.43 -31.68
N SER A 569 -19.52 -32.56 -32.30
CA SER A 569 -19.71 -33.88 -31.70
C SER A 569 -18.83 -34.08 -30.46
N GLU A 570 -19.20 -35.03 -29.61
CA GLU A 570 -18.36 -35.40 -28.45
C GLU A 570 -16.98 -35.90 -28.88
N GLU A 571 -16.88 -36.59 -30.02
CA GLU A 571 -15.62 -37.04 -30.60
C GLU A 571 -14.73 -35.86 -31.03
N GLU A 572 -15.29 -34.84 -31.69
CA GLU A 572 -14.56 -33.62 -32.05
C GLU A 572 -14.09 -32.85 -30.80
N ARG A 573 -14.93 -32.78 -29.75
CA ARG A 573 -14.55 -32.19 -28.46
C ARG A 573 -13.50 -33.02 -27.73
N ALA A 574 -13.55 -34.34 -27.81
CA ALA A 574 -12.55 -35.25 -27.23
C ALA A 574 -11.20 -35.18 -27.98
N ALA A 575 -11.24 -34.92 -29.28
CA ALA A 575 -10.05 -34.73 -30.12
C ALA A 575 -9.39 -33.35 -29.96
N SER A 576 -10.06 -32.39 -29.32
CA SER A 576 -9.48 -31.08 -29.00
C SER A 576 -8.20 -31.25 -28.17
N PRO A 577 -7.11 -30.53 -28.50
CA PRO A 577 -5.89 -30.53 -27.69
C PRO A 577 -6.10 -29.89 -26.32
N PHE A 578 -7.18 -29.14 -26.13
CA PHE A 578 -7.45 -28.42 -24.89
C PHE A 578 -8.54 -29.07 -24.04
N GLY A 579 -8.29 -29.13 -22.74
CA GLY A 579 -9.28 -29.40 -21.70
C GLY A 579 -9.79 -28.12 -21.05
N LEU A 580 -10.96 -28.19 -20.43
CA LEU A 580 -11.65 -27.06 -19.82
C LEU A 580 -12.23 -27.49 -18.46
N SER A 581 -12.04 -26.66 -17.43
CA SER A 581 -12.75 -26.76 -16.16
C SER A 581 -13.23 -25.37 -15.77
N ARG A 582 -14.40 -25.32 -15.12
CA ARG A 582 -15.00 -24.09 -14.63
C ARG A 582 -15.22 -24.16 -13.14
N GLY A 583 -14.82 -23.10 -12.44
CA GLY A 583 -15.31 -22.77 -11.11
C GLY A 583 -16.52 -21.84 -11.20
N SER A 584 -16.84 -21.19 -10.07
CA SER A 584 -17.87 -20.14 -10.01
C SER A 584 -17.50 -18.90 -10.81
N ASP A 585 -16.23 -18.53 -10.80
CA ASP A 585 -15.72 -17.24 -11.29
C ASP A 585 -14.37 -17.38 -12.02
N TYR A 586 -13.95 -18.62 -12.31
CA TYR A 586 -12.74 -18.89 -13.08
C TYR A 586 -12.96 -20.00 -14.11
N VAL A 587 -12.19 -19.96 -15.19
CA VAL A 587 -12.05 -21.04 -16.18
C VAL A 587 -10.58 -21.40 -16.29
N ARG A 588 -10.25 -22.68 -16.18
CA ARG A 588 -8.91 -23.18 -16.48
C ARG A 588 -8.96 -23.94 -17.80
N VAL A 589 -7.99 -23.63 -18.66
CA VAL A 589 -7.74 -24.35 -19.90
C VAL A 589 -6.39 -25.03 -19.76
N TRP A 590 -6.32 -26.33 -20.05
CA TRP A 590 -5.07 -27.11 -20.00
C TRP A 590 -4.83 -27.83 -21.32
N ASP A 591 -3.57 -28.15 -21.58
CA ASP A 591 -3.16 -28.99 -22.68
C ASP A 591 -3.38 -30.46 -22.28
N ARG A 592 -4.21 -31.19 -23.03
CA ARG A 592 -4.51 -32.60 -22.74
C ARG A 592 -3.31 -33.51 -23.00
N ALA A 593 -2.35 -33.11 -23.82
CA ALA A 593 -1.19 -33.93 -24.13
C ALA A 593 -0.21 -34.03 -22.95
N ASN A 594 -0.02 -32.92 -22.22
CA ASN A 594 0.97 -32.82 -21.14
C ASN A 594 0.35 -32.60 -19.75
N ASP A 595 -0.97 -32.40 -19.66
CA ASP A 595 -1.72 -32.07 -18.43
C ASP A 595 -1.28 -30.76 -17.75
N ASP A 596 -0.69 -29.85 -18.53
CA ASP A 596 -0.23 -28.54 -18.07
C ASP A 596 -1.31 -27.47 -18.29
N ALA A 597 -1.50 -26.60 -17.29
CA ALA A 597 -2.39 -25.46 -17.40
C ALA A 597 -1.84 -24.46 -18.44
N VAL A 598 -2.59 -24.27 -19.54
CA VAL A 598 -2.27 -23.31 -20.60
C VAL A 598 -2.63 -21.91 -20.13
N THR A 599 -3.80 -21.76 -19.50
CA THR A 599 -4.20 -20.49 -18.91
C THR A 599 -5.33 -20.63 -17.88
N ALA A 600 -5.48 -19.62 -17.04
CA ALA A 600 -6.60 -19.45 -16.13
C ALA A 600 -7.22 -18.07 -16.31
N LEU A 601 -8.44 -18.03 -16.85
CA LEU A 601 -9.25 -16.82 -16.92
C LEU A 601 -10.00 -16.66 -15.61
N ILE A 602 -9.83 -15.52 -14.94
CA ILE A 602 -10.57 -15.18 -13.73
C ILE A 602 -11.50 -14.02 -14.07
N CYS A 603 -12.76 -14.13 -13.67
CA CYS A 603 -13.80 -13.15 -13.93
C CYS A 603 -14.12 -12.37 -12.64
N ASP A 604 -14.59 -11.13 -12.79
CA ASP A 604 -15.09 -10.31 -11.68
C ASP A 604 -16.57 -10.57 -11.35
N SER A 605 -17.21 -11.46 -12.11
CA SER A 605 -18.59 -11.86 -11.98
C SER A 605 -18.71 -13.38 -12.19
N PRO A 606 -19.71 -14.03 -11.56
CA PRO A 606 -19.92 -15.46 -11.74
C PRO A 606 -20.13 -15.83 -13.21
N ILE A 607 -19.56 -16.97 -13.59
CA ILE A 607 -19.63 -17.54 -14.92
C ILE A 607 -20.92 -18.36 -15.02
N THR A 608 -21.78 -17.98 -15.97
CA THR A 608 -23.05 -18.67 -16.20
C THR A 608 -22.87 -19.88 -17.12
N SER A 609 -22.05 -19.74 -18.17
CA SER A 609 -21.81 -20.81 -19.14
C SER A 609 -20.47 -20.61 -19.87
N VAL A 610 -19.86 -21.71 -20.32
CA VAL A 610 -18.62 -21.72 -21.10
C VAL A 610 -18.63 -22.82 -22.14
N ASP A 611 -17.98 -22.58 -23.28
CA ASP A 611 -17.69 -23.61 -24.29
C ASP A 611 -16.31 -23.35 -24.90
N LEU A 612 -15.65 -24.39 -25.41
CA LEU A 612 -14.30 -24.32 -25.96
C LEU A 612 -14.24 -25.02 -27.32
N SER A 613 -13.80 -24.29 -28.36
CA SER A 613 -13.65 -24.86 -29.69
C SER A 613 -12.40 -25.73 -29.80
N PRO A 614 -12.37 -26.72 -30.71
CA PRO A 614 -11.17 -27.50 -31.00
C PRO A 614 -9.96 -26.65 -31.42
N GLU A 615 -10.21 -25.48 -32.02
CA GLU A 615 -9.20 -24.51 -32.45
C GLU A 615 -8.73 -23.57 -31.33
N GLY A 616 -9.16 -23.80 -30.09
CA GLY A 616 -8.75 -23.01 -28.92
C GLY A 616 -9.50 -21.69 -28.77
N ILE A 617 -10.73 -21.57 -29.27
CA ILE A 617 -11.59 -20.41 -28.99
C ILE A 617 -12.46 -20.70 -27.77
N LEU A 618 -12.21 -19.97 -26.68
CA LEU A 618 -12.98 -20.02 -25.45
C LEU A 618 -14.13 -19.01 -25.50
N LEU A 619 -15.38 -19.49 -25.39
CA LEU A 619 -16.58 -18.67 -25.28
C LEU A 619 -17.02 -18.67 -23.81
N VAL A 620 -17.15 -17.48 -23.21
CA VAL A 620 -17.48 -17.31 -21.79
C VAL A 620 -18.68 -16.38 -21.66
N ALA A 621 -19.68 -16.80 -20.88
CA ALA A 621 -20.76 -15.93 -20.42
C ALA A 621 -20.70 -15.67 -18.92
N THR A 622 -21.01 -14.42 -18.57
CA THR A 622 -21.16 -13.94 -17.20
C THR A 622 -22.45 -13.14 -17.08
N ALA A 623 -22.75 -12.63 -15.88
CA ALA A 623 -23.88 -11.72 -15.68
C ALA A 623 -23.82 -10.45 -16.56
N ARG A 624 -22.65 -10.08 -17.10
CA ARG A 624 -22.47 -8.88 -17.93
C ARG A 624 -22.67 -9.11 -19.43
N GLY A 625 -22.68 -10.35 -19.88
CA GLY A 625 -22.72 -10.68 -21.30
C GLY A 625 -21.89 -11.89 -21.68
N ALA A 626 -21.45 -11.93 -22.94
CA ALA A 626 -20.64 -13.01 -23.48
C ALA A 626 -19.43 -12.47 -24.24
N ARG A 627 -18.32 -13.21 -24.19
CA ARG A 627 -17.08 -12.87 -24.89
C ARG A 627 -16.41 -14.12 -25.47
N ALA A 628 -15.74 -13.93 -26.60
CA ALA A 628 -14.91 -14.97 -27.22
C ALA A 628 -13.43 -14.60 -27.11
N LEU A 629 -12.62 -15.57 -26.70
CA LEU A 629 -11.19 -15.43 -26.43
C LEU A 629 -10.45 -16.49 -27.24
N ARG A 630 -9.40 -16.11 -27.96
CA ARG A 630 -8.47 -17.08 -28.58
C ARG A 630 -7.37 -17.39 -27.58
N ILE A 631 -7.26 -18.66 -27.17
CA ILE A 631 -6.19 -19.13 -26.29
C ILE A 631 -4.91 -19.32 -27.11
N HIS A 632 -3.77 -18.86 -26.58
CA HIS A 632 -2.46 -19.13 -27.18
C HIS A 632 -1.78 -20.28 -26.41
N SER A 633 -1.34 -21.31 -27.12
CA SER A 633 -0.51 -22.39 -26.58
C SER A 633 0.95 -22.18 -26.98
N ASP A 634 1.88 -22.39 -26.04
CA ASP A 634 3.32 -22.31 -26.31
C ASP A 634 3.80 -23.28 -27.41
N SER A 635 3.05 -24.36 -27.67
CA SER A 635 3.34 -25.38 -28.68
C SER A 635 3.14 -24.94 -30.15
N HIS A 636 2.59 -23.76 -30.42
CA HIS A 636 2.33 -23.24 -31.78
C HIS A 636 3.12 -21.97 -32.16
N ARG A 637 4.20 -21.64 -31.44
CA ARG A 637 5.03 -20.47 -31.79
C ARG A 637 5.95 -20.79 -32.98
N PRO A 638 5.91 -20.02 -34.09
CA PRO A 638 7.05 -19.98 -35.00
C PRO A 638 8.24 -19.33 -34.27
N SER A 639 9.38 -20.00 -34.29
CA SER A 639 10.62 -19.56 -33.66
C SER A 639 11.00 -18.14 -34.13
N ARG A 640 11.00 -17.17 -33.20
CA ARG A 640 11.60 -15.84 -33.40
C ARG A 640 13.13 -15.92 -33.37
N HIS A 641 13.71 -16.72 -34.26
CA HIS A 641 15.14 -16.72 -34.56
C HIS A 641 15.34 -16.85 -36.08
N SER A 642 14.96 -15.79 -36.79
CA SER A 642 15.53 -15.44 -38.10
C SER A 642 15.01 -14.06 -38.55
N ALA A 643 15.72 -13.01 -38.15
CA ALA A 643 15.92 -11.77 -38.92
C ALA A 643 17.11 -11.03 -38.32
#